data_AF-A0A6A3R4K8-F1
#
_entry.id   AF-A0A6A3R4K8-F1
#
_cell.length_a   1.000
_cell.length_b   1.000
_cell.length_c   1.000
_cell.angle_alpha   90.00
_cell.angle_beta   90.00
_cell.angle_gamma   90.00
#
_symmetry.space_group_name_H-M   'P 1'
#
loop_
_entity.id
_entity.type
_entity.pdbx_description
1 polymer ?
#
loop_
_entity_poly.entity_id
_entity_poly.type
_entity_poly.pdbx_seq_one_letter_code
_entity_poly.pdbx_strand_id
1 'polypeptide(L)'
;MLRSRRARAPSPALRQSQRLIWSRASDFVSWLGLGPNASSSDSAPSPTKPASPPQSRAPKLKTPPPPNRQAAKRVLRPQLPADFAFPTLQPSVDRNKRNSAAYALGRFAQKVKRVSSSKQLLDAWQVASQCRPFVVGQKGPFRLRLATEEDAGSDNLWLMQIVPADVFAQLSAGTSSRSMFMGSTGEGLAANVVVTNETLLVGAMVKAFYLMSEHKLAVAFFEAYDRDRRVWLQEQQLREAAKVSDGGCGDPENDSEAEAETETKTVAIDAVTQLPRAVYSCYLRSLAALRQSKKIVRLFEDDEHQLERVCSTVPDLSLILHACYHEKNGELARRAIDKITEHSPVAVVPLGCYELAIRANLRDKKRGERELLTAIHLVRLLQEDGGYILKPDLWCALIKVSLNMARPDCALEVFKGYPHHRIHENQTSFRQALRAACAGTNSTALDMMHFCWASYNDEYSNVKAVMDERKEYEAAIFLSHTTSDASVADAVLTSNTPARNKAVETELLNMMLWEMLKHRHSVPSITQVLDLMEVTRSKGGAVVLRLVVLALFEYDMKQKKLPPRVAVENSLKFWGEHSSVLSGQGFLVHLLLVECAEHQWDDECELLVDYVLDLGVARVPINTIVKMMETNEVRGQFEANARIGKKLLDSLSPKNRWKLREEFYERYLMSYLRLEQFDQVREQHALFNLEKRYPHNEVIRTIVEDAALQ
;
A
#
# COMPACT_ATOMS: atom_id res chain seq x y z
N MET A 1 46.64 33.75 -8.17
CA MET A 1 46.47 34.10 -6.74
C MET A 1 45.33 33.28 -6.17
N LEU A 2 45.65 32.52 -5.14
CA LEU A 2 44.78 31.63 -4.37
C LEU A 2 43.67 32.41 -3.64
N ARG A 3 42.49 31.79 -3.48
CA ARG A 3 41.80 31.72 -2.19
C ARG A 3 40.78 30.58 -2.14
N SER A 4 41.19 29.57 -1.36
CA SER A 4 40.45 28.52 -0.70
C SER A 4 38.97 28.83 -0.40
N ARG A 5 38.06 27.92 -0.77
CA ARG A 5 36.79 27.73 -0.07
C ARG A 5 36.86 26.40 0.69
N ARG A 6 37.04 26.54 2.01
CA ARG A 6 36.92 25.50 3.04
C ARG A 6 35.66 24.66 2.85
N ALA A 7 35.84 23.36 2.96
CA ALA A 7 34.78 22.42 3.32
C ALA A 7 34.12 22.87 4.63
N ARG A 8 32.79 23.01 4.62
CA ARG A 8 31.97 23.09 5.83
C ARG A 8 31.28 21.75 5.97
N ALA A 9 31.64 21.01 7.02
CA ALA A 9 30.84 19.90 7.51
C ALA A 9 29.43 20.41 7.91
N PRO A 10 28.36 19.65 7.67
CA PRO A 10 27.03 20.06 8.10
C PRO A 10 26.86 19.81 9.60
N SER A 11 26.58 20.88 10.35
CA SER A 11 26.12 20.80 11.75
C SER A 11 24.64 20.39 11.80
N PRO A 12 24.22 19.53 12.74
CA PRO A 12 22.84 19.05 12.86
C PRO A 12 22.05 19.96 13.81
N ALA A 13 21.47 21.05 13.32
CA ALA A 13 20.44 21.82 14.05
C ALA A 13 19.73 22.77 13.09
N LEU A 14 18.41 22.94 13.27
CA LEU A 14 17.46 23.65 12.41
C LEU A 14 17.09 22.94 11.09
N ARG A 15 16.35 21.83 11.21
CA ARG A 15 15.36 21.45 10.19
C ARG A 15 13.98 21.87 10.68
N GLN A 16 13.48 23.02 10.22
CA GLN A 16 12.04 23.25 10.12
C GLN A 16 11.71 24.35 9.10
N SER A 17 10.79 23.96 8.22
CA SER A 17 9.89 24.77 7.39
C SER A 17 10.41 25.46 6.13
N GLN A 18 9.55 25.34 5.11
CA GLN A 18 9.51 26.02 3.81
C GLN A 18 10.48 25.54 2.73
N ARG A 19 10.16 24.36 2.16
CA ARG A 19 10.58 24.06 0.79
C ARG A 19 9.59 24.70 -0.18
N LEU A 20 10.11 25.64 -0.95
CA LEU A 20 9.43 26.43 -1.96
C LEU A 20 8.57 25.55 -2.87
N ILE A 21 7.30 25.91 -2.91
CA ILE A 21 6.33 25.56 -3.95
C ILE A 21 6.96 25.92 -5.31
N TRP A 22 6.64 25.14 -6.35
CA TRP A 22 7.03 25.29 -7.76
C TRP A 22 8.35 24.63 -8.19
N SER A 23 8.35 23.29 -8.33
CA SER A 23 9.14 22.69 -9.42
C SER A 23 8.34 22.77 -10.71
N ARG A 24 8.83 23.63 -11.62
CA ARG A 24 8.23 24.09 -12.88
C ARG A 24 8.14 23.03 -14.00
N ALA A 25 7.82 21.78 -13.68
CA ALA A 25 7.72 20.71 -14.68
C ALA A 25 6.83 19.54 -14.23
N SER A 26 5.49 19.68 -14.28
CA SER A 26 4.63 18.49 -14.47
C SER A 26 3.22 18.74 -15.02
N ASP A 27 2.52 19.85 -14.78
CA ASP A 27 1.06 19.84 -15.03
C ASP A 27 0.49 20.89 -16.01
N PHE A 28 1.32 21.71 -16.65
CA PHE A 28 0.85 22.67 -17.66
C PHE A 28 0.77 22.08 -19.08
N VAL A 29 1.64 21.11 -19.40
CA VAL A 29 1.72 20.51 -20.75
C VAL A 29 0.60 19.49 -21.00
N SER A 30 0.16 18.79 -19.94
CA SER A 30 -1.00 17.90 -19.96
C SER A 30 -2.31 18.66 -20.12
N TRP A 31 -2.42 19.87 -19.58
CA TRP A 31 -3.59 20.74 -19.72
C TRP A 31 -3.68 21.42 -21.10
N LEU A 32 -2.54 21.69 -21.74
CA LEU A 32 -2.47 22.28 -23.10
C LEU A 32 -2.74 21.29 -24.24
N GLY A 33 -2.96 20.00 -23.97
CA GLY A 33 -3.30 19.00 -25.01
C GLY A 33 -2.18 18.72 -26.01
N LEU A 34 -0.93 19.14 -25.74
CA LEU A 34 0.22 18.94 -26.62
C LEU A 34 1.03 17.71 -26.18
N GLY A 35 0.41 16.53 -26.26
CA GLY A 35 1.10 15.25 -26.19
C GLY A 35 1.48 14.75 -27.60
N PRO A 36 2.43 13.79 -27.74
CA PRO A 36 2.99 13.39 -29.04
C PRO A 36 2.04 12.65 -30.00
N ASN A 37 0.75 12.55 -29.67
CA ASN A 37 -0.24 11.81 -30.45
C ASN A 37 -1.40 12.71 -30.90
N ALA A 38 -1.08 13.88 -31.47
CA ALA A 38 -2.05 14.72 -32.16
C ALA A 38 -1.79 14.70 -33.67
N SER A 39 -2.05 13.56 -34.31
CA SER A 39 -2.50 13.50 -35.72
C SER A 39 -2.83 12.06 -36.12
N SER A 40 -4.11 11.81 -36.36
CA SER A 40 -4.69 11.05 -37.49
C SER A 40 -5.86 10.19 -37.05
N SER A 41 -7.06 10.71 -37.26
CA SER A 41 -8.31 9.98 -37.37
C SER A 41 -8.33 9.11 -38.64
N ASP A 42 -9.24 8.14 -38.62
CA ASP A 42 -9.83 7.40 -39.74
C ASP A 42 -9.05 6.21 -40.31
N SER A 43 -9.38 5.01 -39.81
CA SER A 43 -9.98 3.92 -40.60
C SER A 43 -10.13 2.62 -39.79
N ALA A 44 -11.37 2.13 -39.67
CA ALA A 44 -11.64 0.69 -39.51
C ALA A 44 -11.46 0.03 -40.90
N PRO A 45 -11.09 -1.28 -41.06
CA PRO A 45 -11.92 -2.39 -40.58
C PRO A 45 -11.21 -3.73 -40.21
N SER A 46 -12.01 -4.62 -39.60
CA SER A 46 -12.05 -6.11 -39.51
C SER A 46 -10.87 -7.05 -39.84
N PRO A 47 -10.85 -8.28 -39.26
CA PRO A 47 -9.71 -9.21 -39.28
C PRO A 47 -9.78 -10.26 -40.41
N THR A 48 -8.66 -10.56 -41.06
CA THR A 48 -8.55 -11.71 -41.96
C THR A 48 -7.13 -12.30 -41.96
N LYS A 49 -7.06 -13.61 -41.65
CA LYS A 49 -5.88 -14.47 -41.85
C LYS A 49 -5.56 -14.61 -43.35
N PRO A 50 -4.28 -14.80 -43.71
CA PRO A 50 -3.91 -15.88 -44.65
C PRO A 50 -2.69 -16.66 -44.11
N ALA A 51 -2.75 -17.99 -44.00
CA ALA A 51 -2.52 -18.98 -45.06
C ALA A 51 -1.05 -19.02 -45.53
N SER A 52 -0.34 -20.02 -45.02
CA SER A 52 1.01 -20.44 -45.40
C SER A 52 1.04 -21.16 -46.77
N PRO A 53 2.07 -20.99 -47.60
CA PRO A 53 2.37 -21.91 -48.69
C PRO A 53 3.53 -22.89 -48.35
N PRO A 54 3.63 -24.02 -49.08
CA PRO A 54 4.34 -25.22 -48.66
C PRO A 54 5.81 -25.27 -49.10
N GLN A 55 6.53 -26.17 -48.43
CA GLN A 55 7.94 -26.52 -48.62
C GLN A 55 8.22 -27.14 -50.00
N SER A 56 9.32 -26.75 -50.62
CA SER A 56 10.05 -27.57 -51.59
C SER A 56 11.52 -27.73 -51.15
N ARG A 57 11.99 -28.97 -51.20
CA ARG A 57 13.31 -29.47 -50.74
C ARG A 57 14.38 -29.28 -51.82
N ALA A 58 15.58 -28.84 -51.43
CA ALA A 58 16.91 -29.38 -51.84
C ALA A 58 18.04 -28.62 -51.10
N PRO A 59 19.28 -29.14 -51.06
CA PRO A 59 19.76 -30.35 -50.39
C PRO A 59 20.73 -30.02 -49.21
N LYS A 60 21.03 -31.05 -48.41
CA LYS A 60 21.85 -31.00 -47.19
C LYS A 60 23.30 -30.53 -47.48
N LEU A 61 23.68 -29.36 -46.96
CA LEU A 61 25.08 -29.08 -46.62
C LEU A 61 25.28 -29.35 -45.12
N LYS A 62 26.34 -30.11 -44.81
CA LYS A 62 26.72 -30.56 -43.47
C LYS A 62 26.82 -29.38 -42.50
N THR A 63 25.94 -29.35 -41.50
CA THR A 63 26.08 -28.49 -40.31
C THR A 63 27.33 -28.90 -39.52
N PRO A 64 28.25 -27.98 -39.19
CA PRO A 64 29.20 -28.22 -38.11
C PRO A 64 28.44 -28.35 -36.77
N PRO A 65 28.98 -29.08 -35.78
CA PRO A 65 28.32 -29.26 -34.49
C PRO A 65 28.10 -27.89 -33.82
N PRO A 66 27.02 -27.73 -33.03
CA PRO A 66 26.72 -26.45 -32.41
C PRO A 66 27.85 -26.09 -31.41
N PRO A 67 28.41 -24.87 -31.45
CA PRO A 67 29.35 -24.46 -30.44
C PRO A 67 28.63 -24.32 -29.09
N ASN A 68 29.30 -24.79 -28.03
CA ASN A 68 28.88 -24.72 -26.64
C ASN A 68 28.20 -23.38 -26.30
N ARG A 69 27.03 -23.45 -25.65
CA ARG A 69 26.17 -22.32 -25.23
C ARG A 69 26.82 -21.29 -24.28
N GLN A 70 28.12 -21.41 -23.99
CA GLN A 70 28.87 -20.47 -23.17
C GLN A 70 29.84 -19.58 -23.97
N ALA A 71 30.12 -19.90 -25.24
CA ALA A 71 31.09 -19.18 -26.08
C ALA A 71 30.50 -18.03 -26.94
N ALA A 72 29.16 -17.86 -26.97
CA ALA A 72 28.50 -16.82 -27.76
C ALA A 72 28.11 -15.57 -26.95
N LYS A 73 28.94 -15.16 -25.98
CA LYS A 73 28.80 -13.86 -25.33
C LYS A 73 29.64 -12.87 -26.12
N ARG A 74 29.02 -11.84 -26.72
CA ARG A 74 29.75 -10.74 -27.38
C ARG A 74 30.68 -10.10 -26.34
N VAL A 75 31.96 -10.41 -26.40
CA VAL A 75 33.01 -9.69 -25.69
C VAL A 75 33.09 -8.32 -26.36
N LEU A 76 32.89 -7.23 -25.61
CA LEU A 76 33.00 -5.89 -26.16
C LEU A 76 34.46 -5.46 -26.29
N ARG A 77 35.34 -6.09 -25.51
CA ARG A 77 36.77 -5.76 -25.50
C ARG A 77 37.37 -5.76 -26.91
N PRO A 78 38.02 -4.65 -27.29
CA PRO A 78 38.97 -4.63 -28.40
C PRO A 78 40.02 -5.74 -28.24
N GLN A 79 40.13 -6.64 -29.22
CA GLN A 79 41.32 -7.49 -29.29
C GLN A 79 42.47 -6.63 -29.83
N LEU A 80 43.48 -6.42 -29.00
CA LEU A 80 44.67 -5.67 -29.37
C LEU A 80 45.41 -6.44 -30.48
N PRO A 81 45.67 -5.83 -31.64
CA PRO A 81 46.54 -6.41 -32.66
C PRO A 81 47.95 -6.62 -32.10
N ALA A 82 48.65 -7.66 -32.56
CA ALA A 82 49.98 -8.04 -32.05
C ALA A 82 51.05 -6.93 -32.16
N ASP A 83 50.88 -6.01 -33.11
CA ASP A 83 51.86 -4.95 -33.45
C ASP A 83 51.47 -3.55 -32.91
N PHE A 84 50.62 -3.48 -31.88
CA PHE A 84 49.97 -2.24 -31.48
C PHE A 84 50.65 -1.52 -30.30
N ALA A 85 50.99 -0.23 -30.50
CA ALA A 85 51.48 0.67 -29.45
C ALA A 85 50.42 1.72 -29.09
N PHE A 86 50.20 1.92 -27.78
CA PHE A 86 49.32 2.99 -27.30
C PHE A 86 49.97 4.37 -27.50
N PRO A 87 49.19 5.40 -27.84
CA PRO A 87 49.70 6.75 -28.04
C PRO A 87 50.23 7.34 -26.72
N THR A 88 51.37 8.03 -26.79
CA THR A 88 51.97 8.72 -25.64
C THR A 88 51.28 10.05 -25.39
N LEU A 89 50.95 10.32 -24.13
CA LEU A 89 50.35 11.57 -23.68
C LEU A 89 51.27 12.74 -24.05
N GLN A 90 50.75 13.76 -24.75
CA GLN A 90 51.49 15.00 -24.98
C GLN A 90 51.38 15.93 -23.76
N PRO A 91 52.47 16.22 -23.03
CA PRO A 91 52.42 17.00 -21.80
C PRO A 91 52.17 18.50 -22.04
N SER A 92 52.52 19.01 -23.23
CA SER A 92 52.33 20.42 -23.59
C SER A 92 51.56 20.54 -24.90
N VAL A 93 50.26 20.87 -24.79
CA VAL A 93 49.45 21.19 -25.97
C VAL A 93 48.77 22.54 -25.81
N ASP A 94 48.76 23.33 -26.89
CA ASP A 94 48.12 24.63 -26.95
C ASP A 94 46.63 24.56 -26.57
N ARG A 95 46.14 25.58 -25.86
CA ARG A 95 44.76 25.70 -25.41
C ARG A 95 43.77 25.71 -26.58
N ASN A 96 44.15 26.32 -27.71
CA ASN A 96 43.31 26.33 -28.91
C ASN A 96 43.16 24.93 -29.51
N LYS A 97 44.25 24.17 -29.58
CA LYS A 97 44.23 22.77 -30.02
C LYS A 97 43.40 21.88 -29.08
N ARG A 98 43.50 22.06 -27.76
CA ARG A 98 42.64 21.36 -26.78
C ARG A 98 41.15 21.65 -26.99
N ASN A 99 40.79 22.92 -27.19
CA ASN A 99 39.40 23.32 -27.41
C ASN A 99 38.85 22.74 -28.73
N SER A 100 39.65 22.75 -29.80
CA SER A 100 39.28 22.16 -31.09
C SER A 100 39.11 20.64 -31.01
N ALA A 101 39.98 19.95 -30.28
CA ALA A 101 39.87 18.51 -30.03
C ALA A 101 38.60 18.17 -29.21
N ALA A 102 38.29 18.96 -28.18
CA ALA A 102 37.05 18.80 -27.41
C ALA A 102 35.80 19.06 -28.26
N TYR A 103 35.84 20.05 -29.16
CA TYR A 103 34.77 20.30 -30.12
C TYR A 103 34.58 19.14 -31.11
N ALA A 104 35.68 18.56 -31.60
CA ALA A 104 35.64 17.38 -32.47
C ALA A 104 35.00 16.18 -31.77
N LEU A 105 35.39 15.90 -30.53
CA LEU A 105 34.76 14.87 -29.69
C LEU A 105 33.27 15.14 -29.45
N GLY A 106 32.91 16.39 -29.14
CA GLY A 106 31.52 16.80 -28.97
C GLY A 106 30.68 16.58 -30.24
N ARG A 107 31.23 16.92 -31.40
CA ARG A 107 30.59 16.70 -32.71
C ARG A 107 30.43 15.20 -33.01
N PHE A 108 31.44 14.40 -32.71
CA PHE A 108 31.35 12.94 -32.82
C PHE A 108 30.24 12.36 -31.93
N ALA A 109 30.22 12.72 -30.65
CA ALA A 109 29.19 12.27 -29.71
C ALA A 109 27.78 12.71 -30.14
N GLN A 110 27.61 13.91 -30.71
CA GLN A 110 26.34 14.36 -31.29
C GLN A 110 25.95 13.55 -32.52
N LYS A 111 26.90 13.23 -33.41
CA LYS A 111 26.64 12.40 -34.59
C LYS A 111 26.16 11.01 -34.18
N VAL A 112 26.80 10.37 -33.20
CA VAL A 112 26.37 9.07 -32.63
C VAL A 112 24.92 9.12 -32.11
N LYS A 113 24.52 10.21 -31.45
CA LYS A 113 23.14 10.38 -30.94
C LYS A 113 22.08 10.57 -32.02
N ARG A 114 22.45 11.03 -33.21
CA ARG A 114 21.53 11.35 -34.33
C ARG A 114 21.46 10.24 -35.38
N VAL A 115 22.13 9.11 -35.16
CA VAL A 115 22.10 7.97 -36.07
C VAL A 115 20.70 7.35 -36.07
N SER A 116 20.17 7.07 -37.26
CA SER A 116 18.82 6.52 -37.46
C SER A 116 18.78 4.99 -37.56
N SER A 117 19.94 4.32 -37.62
CA SER A 117 20.03 2.87 -37.76
C SER A 117 21.07 2.28 -36.83
N SER A 118 20.68 1.23 -36.12
CA SER A 118 21.57 0.46 -35.26
C SER A 118 22.67 -0.29 -35.99
N LYS A 119 22.43 -0.70 -37.25
CA LYS A 119 23.47 -1.30 -38.09
C LYS A 119 24.65 -0.35 -38.25
N GLN A 120 24.40 0.93 -38.52
CA GLN A 120 25.46 1.95 -38.66
C GLN A 120 26.23 2.15 -37.35
N LEU A 121 25.58 2.08 -36.19
CA LEU A 121 26.26 2.14 -34.90
C LEU A 121 27.11 0.89 -34.62
N LEU A 122 26.63 -0.29 -34.99
CA LEU A 122 27.37 -1.55 -34.84
C LEU A 122 28.59 -1.59 -35.77
N ASP A 123 28.45 -1.15 -37.02
CA ASP A 123 29.54 -1.02 -37.97
C ASP A 123 30.59 0.00 -37.48
N ALA A 124 30.12 1.13 -36.93
CA ALA A 124 31.00 2.12 -36.30
C ALA A 124 31.75 1.53 -35.09
N TRP A 125 31.09 0.71 -34.26
CA TRP A 125 31.75 0.03 -33.15
C TRP A 125 32.81 -0.94 -33.62
N GLN A 126 32.59 -1.71 -34.70
CA GLN A 126 33.59 -2.63 -35.25
C GLN A 126 34.89 -1.94 -35.68
N VAL A 127 34.81 -0.69 -36.14
CA VAL A 127 35.98 0.11 -36.49
C VAL A 127 36.63 0.66 -35.23
N ALA A 128 35.84 1.25 -34.33
CA ALA A 128 36.34 1.93 -33.15
C ALA A 128 36.92 0.95 -32.10
N SER A 129 36.38 -0.28 -32.03
CA SER A 129 36.85 -1.36 -31.16
C SER A 129 38.16 -2.01 -31.64
N GLN A 130 38.81 -1.50 -32.69
CA GLN A 130 40.15 -1.94 -33.09
C GLN A 130 41.25 -1.15 -32.39
N CYS A 131 40.88 -0.16 -31.57
CA CYS A 131 41.79 0.77 -30.89
C CYS A 131 42.75 1.53 -31.80
N ARG A 132 42.56 1.52 -33.13
CA ARG A 132 43.39 2.25 -34.10
C ARG A 132 42.83 3.65 -34.37
N PRO A 133 43.67 4.62 -34.78
CA PRO A 133 43.19 5.93 -35.21
C PRO A 133 42.15 5.80 -36.34
N PHE A 134 41.06 6.55 -36.22
CA PHE A 134 39.95 6.57 -37.17
C PHE A 134 39.47 8.00 -37.42
N VAL A 135 38.74 8.17 -38.52
CA VAL A 135 38.16 9.44 -38.95
C VAL A 135 36.64 9.34 -39.04
N VAL A 136 35.97 10.40 -38.61
CA VAL A 136 34.51 10.54 -38.71
C VAL A 136 34.14 11.21 -40.03
N GLY A 137 33.39 10.52 -40.89
CA GLY A 137 32.97 11.09 -42.19
C GLY A 137 32.31 12.46 -42.05
N GLN A 138 32.80 13.46 -42.80
CA GLN A 138 32.34 14.84 -42.68
C GLN A 138 30.96 15.08 -43.30
N LYS A 139 30.64 14.41 -44.42
CA LYS A 139 29.41 14.55 -45.20
C LYS A 139 28.73 13.18 -45.38
N GLY A 140 27.39 13.15 -45.40
CA GLY A 140 26.60 11.93 -45.62
C GLY A 140 26.19 11.18 -44.33
N PRO A 141 25.66 9.94 -44.46
CA PRO A 141 25.24 9.13 -43.30
C PRO A 141 26.44 8.83 -42.39
N PHE A 142 26.18 8.67 -41.10
CA PHE A 142 27.23 8.42 -40.11
C PHE A 142 28.03 7.16 -40.47
N ARG A 143 29.34 7.34 -40.72
CA ARG A 143 30.31 6.28 -41.04
C ARG A 143 31.65 6.58 -40.39
N LEU A 144 32.25 5.56 -39.80
CA LEU A 144 33.62 5.56 -39.32
C LEU A 144 34.49 4.72 -40.27
N ARG A 145 35.71 5.18 -40.51
CA ARG A 145 36.75 4.42 -41.22
C ARG A 145 38.08 4.60 -40.52
N LEU A 146 38.96 3.59 -40.62
CA LEU A 146 40.33 3.71 -40.15
C LEU A 146 41.05 4.85 -40.87
N ALA A 147 41.95 5.52 -40.15
CA ALA A 147 42.77 6.59 -40.70
C ALA A 147 43.80 6.01 -41.67
N THR A 148 44.01 6.70 -42.79
CA THR A 148 45.09 6.41 -43.76
C THR A 148 46.20 7.47 -43.62
N GLU A 149 47.35 7.23 -44.24
CA GLU A 149 48.49 8.17 -44.21
C GLU A 149 48.12 9.57 -44.76
N GLU A 150 47.17 9.63 -45.71
CA GLU A 150 46.62 10.87 -46.25
C GLU A 150 45.86 11.72 -45.22
N ASP A 151 45.25 11.09 -44.22
CA ASP A 151 44.50 11.79 -43.16
C ASP A 151 45.44 12.45 -42.14
N ALA A 152 46.66 11.95 -42.02
CA ALA A 152 47.68 12.44 -41.08
C ALA A 152 48.19 13.85 -41.42
N GLY A 153 48.19 14.19 -42.71
CA GLY A 153 48.63 15.49 -43.24
C GLY A 153 47.51 16.53 -43.39
N SER A 154 46.27 16.21 -43.03
CA SER A 154 45.12 17.11 -43.21
C SER A 154 44.82 17.91 -41.94
N ASP A 155 45.13 19.21 -41.92
CA ASP A 155 44.82 20.12 -40.80
C ASP A 155 43.31 20.23 -40.48
N ASN A 156 42.45 19.78 -41.38
CA ASN A 156 41.00 19.88 -41.27
C ASN A 156 40.33 18.64 -40.64
N LEU A 157 41.09 17.58 -40.34
CA LEU A 157 40.56 16.30 -39.84
C LEU A 157 41.21 15.93 -38.51
N TRP A 158 40.39 15.81 -37.47
CA TRP A 158 40.84 15.26 -36.19
C TRP A 158 40.84 13.74 -36.26
N LEU A 159 42.02 13.15 -36.11
CA LEU A 159 42.19 11.72 -35.86
C LEU A 159 41.70 11.39 -34.46
N MET A 160 40.80 10.41 -34.33
CA MET A 160 40.28 9.95 -33.04
C MET A 160 40.73 8.52 -32.79
N GLN A 161 41.03 8.19 -31.54
CA GLN A 161 41.38 6.84 -31.13
C GLN A 161 40.68 6.51 -29.82
N ILE A 162 40.14 5.30 -29.73
CA ILE A 162 39.54 4.79 -28.50
C ILE A 162 40.54 3.87 -27.85
N VAL A 163 40.70 4.04 -26.54
CA VAL A 163 41.56 3.21 -25.72
C VAL A 163 40.69 2.51 -24.67
N PRO A 164 40.96 1.22 -24.38
CA PRO A 164 40.30 0.51 -23.31
C PRO A 164 40.36 1.29 -21.99
N ALA A 165 39.29 1.26 -21.21
CA ALA A 165 39.15 2.14 -20.04
C ALA A 165 40.26 1.95 -18.99
N ASP A 166 40.86 0.76 -18.93
CA ASP A 166 42.01 0.39 -18.09
C ASP A 166 43.29 1.03 -18.50
N VAL A 167 43.62 0.86 -19.76
CA VAL A 167 44.81 1.47 -20.32
C VAL A 167 44.66 2.99 -20.30
N PHE A 168 43.46 3.52 -20.56
CA PHE A 168 43.21 4.96 -20.46
C PHE A 168 43.44 5.47 -19.04
N ALA A 169 42.96 4.76 -18.01
CA ALA A 169 43.15 5.16 -16.62
C ALA A 169 44.64 5.14 -16.22
N GLN A 170 45.41 4.17 -16.70
CA GLN A 170 46.86 4.11 -16.49
C GLN A 170 47.61 5.23 -17.24
N LEU A 171 47.25 5.51 -18.49
CA LEU A 171 47.88 6.56 -19.30
C LEU A 171 47.53 7.98 -18.81
N SER A 172 46.41 8.13 -18.10
CA SER A 172 45.95 9.41 -17.55
C SER A 172 46.26 9.59 -16.06
N ALA A 173 46.91 8.60 -15.40
CA ALA A 173 47.34 8.72 -14.02
C ALA A 173 48.25 9.95 -13.85
N GLY A 174 47.85 10.88 -12.97
CA GLY A 174 48.52 12.17 -12.76
C GLY A 174 47.93 13.36 -13.54
N THR A 175 46.90 13.14 -14.38
CA THR A 175 46.16 14.23 -15.04
C THR A 175 44.72 14.34 -14.53
N SER A 176 44.15 15.54 -14.52
CA SER A 176 42.75 15.75 -14.11
C SER A 176 41.73 15.36 -15.20
N SER A 177 42.17 14.75 -16.31
CA SER A 177 41.30 14.50 -17.46
C SER A 177 40.64 13.12 -17.39
N ARG A 178 39.31 13.12 -17.27
CA ARG A 178 38.50 11.89 -17.11
C ARG A 178 37.97 11.32 -18.43
N SER A 179 38.09 12.06 -19.53
CA SER A 179 37.34 11.77 -20.77
C SER A 179 38.20 11.66 -22.02
N MET A 180 39.24 12.47 -22.15
CA MET A 180 40.10 12.49 -23.33
C MET A 180 41.47 13.11 -23.04
N PHE A 181 42.47 12.76 -23.84
CA PHE A 181 43.73 13.49 -23.91
C PHE A 181 44.23 13.55 -25.35
N MET A 182 45.22 14.41 -25.62
CA MET A 182 45.90 14.41 -26.92
C MET A 182 47.15 13.54 -26.83
N GLY A 183 47.21 12.56 -27.72
CA GLY A 183 48.33 11.64 -27.84
C GLY A 183 49.10 11.86 -29.13
N SER A 184 50.36 11.47 -29.13
CA SER A 184 51.16 11.30 -30.34
C SER A 184 51.22 9.82 -30.67
N THR A 185 50.91 9.45 -31.92
CA THR A 185 51.27 8.14 -32.45
C THR A 185 52.77 8.14 -32.78
N GLY A 186 53.47 7.02 -32.52
CA GLY A 186 54.92 6.88 -32.76
C GLY A 186 55.31 6.91 -34.25
N GLU A 187 56.56 6.55 -34.55
CA GLU A 187 57.33 6.85 -35.78
C GLU A 187 56.69 6.52 -37.16
N GLY A 188 55.54 5.83 -37.23
CA GLY A 188 54.85 5.56 -38.51
C GLY A 188 53.80 6.60 -38.95
N LEU A 189 53.23 7.36 -38.00
CA LEU A 189 52.19 8.37 -38.25
C LEU A 189 52.40 9.50 -37.22
N ALA A 190 53.25 10.48 -37.52
CA ALA A 190 53.51 11.61 -36.61
C ALA A 190 52.34 12.62 -36.62
N ALA A 191 51.17 12.20 -36.13
CA ALA A 191 49.95 13.01 -36.11
C ALA A 191 49.40 13.17 -34.69
N ASN A 192 48.75 14.31 -34.43
CA ASN A 192 48.06 14.55 -33.17
C ASN A 192 46.74 13.77 -33.16
N VAL A 193 46.59 12.85 -32.22
CA VAL A 193 45.41 12.00 -32.09
C VAL A 193 44.62 12.37 -30.84
N VAL A 194 43.31 12.50 -30.98
CA VAL A 194 42.38 12.66 -29.86
C VAL A 194 42.11 11.28 -29.27
N VAL A 195 42.73 10.99 -28.14
CA VAL A 195 42.57 9.74 -27.42
C VAL A 195 41.38 9.85 -26.48
N THR A 196 40.46 8.89 -26.58
CA THR A 196 39.17 8.92 -25.89
C THR A 196 38.96 7.63 -25.11
N ASN A 197 38.35 7.78 -23.94
CA ASN A 197 38.01 6.65 -23.08
C ASN A 197 36.84 5.85 -23.69
N GLU A 198 36.99 4.53 -23.78
CA GLU A 198 35.95 3.58 -24.21
C GLU A 198 34.60 3.81 -23.51
N THR A 199 34.59 4.15 -22.21
CA THR A 199 33.37 4.41 -21.43
C THR A 199 32.45 5.44 -22.09
N LEU A 200 33.03 6.45 -22.75
CA LEU A 200 32.28 7.52 -23.39
C LEU A 200 31.57 7.03 -24.65
N LEU A 201 32.26 6.23 -25.48
CA LEU A 201 31.65 5.70 -26.70
C LEU A 201 30.56 4.69 -26.33
N VAL A 202 30.86 3.75 -25.45
CA VAL A 202 29.87 2.77 -24.97
C VAL A 202 28.66 3.50 -24.37
N GLY A 203 28.89 4.52 -23.53
CA GLY A 203 27.82 5.34 -22.97
C GLY A 203 27.01 6.10 -24.02
N ALA A 204 27.64 6.61 -25.08
CA ALA A 204 26.95 7.26 -26.19
C ALA A 204 26.12 6.28 -27.01
N MET A 205 26.63 5.07 -27.26
CA MET A 205 25.93 4.00 -27.98
C MET A 205 24.71 3.49 -27.20
N VAL A 206 24.85 3.21 -25.90
CA VAL A 206 23.72 2.79 -25.05
C VAL A 206 22.59 3.82 -25.07
N LYS A 207 22.94 5.12 -24.99
CA LYS A 207 21.97 6.21 -25.11
C LYS A 207 21.31 6.25 -26.50
N ALA A 208 22.08 6.06 -27.56
CA ALA A 208 21.53 6.05 -28.92
C ALA A 208 20.60 4.86 -29.16
N PHE A 209 20.97 3.64 -28.75
CA PHE A 209 20.09 2.46 -28.82
C PHE A 209 18.79 2.67 -28.02
N TYR A 210 18.88 3.29 -26.85
CA TYR A 210 17.69 3.64 -26.07
C TYR A 210 16.78 4.63 -26.81
N LEU A 211 17.33 5.69 -27.42
CA LEU A 211 16.56 6.67 -28.20
C LEU A 211 15.92 6.06 -29.46
N MET A 212 16.53 5.01 -30.03
CA MET A 212 15.97 4.24 -31.15
C MET A 212 14.97 3.15 -30.71
N SER A 213 14.60 3.09 -29.42
CA SER A 213 13.73 2.04 -28.84
C SER A 213 14.27 0.61 -28.98
N GLU A 214 15.57 0.46 -29.22
CA GLU A 214 16.23 -0.84 -29.33
C GLU A 214 16.75 -1.31 -27.96
N HIS A 215 15.82 -1.49 -27.03
CA HIS A 215 16.12 -1.78 -25.63
C HIS A 215 16.99 -3.04 -25.42
N LYS A 216 16.85 -4.06 -26.28
CA LYS A 216 17.67 -5.28 -26.21
C LYS A 216 19.15 -4.99 -26.47
N LEU A 217 19.45 -4.10 -27.42
CA LEU A 217 20.83 -3.73 -27.76
C LEU A 217 21.43 -2.78 -26.71
N ALA A 218 20.64 -1.82 -26.21
CA ALA A 218 21.05 -0.97 -25.10
C ALA A 218 21.45 -1.79 -23.85
N VAL A 219 20.63 -2.78 -23.48
CA VAL A 219 20.91 -3.69 -22.35
C VAL A 219 22.13 -4.58 -22.63
N ALA A 220 22.22 -5.18 -23.81
CA ALA A 220 23.34 -6.06 -24.14
C ALA A 220 24.70 -5.34 -24.13
N PHE A 221 24.76 -4.10 -24.66
CA PHE A 221 25.99 -3.30 -24.64
C PHE A 221 26.37 -2.88 -23.23
N PHE A 222 25.39 -2.43 -22.43
CA PHE A 222 25.64 -2.07 -21.05
C PHE A 222 26.15 -3.27 -20.23
N GLU A 223 25.45 -4.41 -20.28
CA GLU A 223 25.80 -5.60 -19.50
C GLU A 223 27.13 -6.23 -19.94
N ALA A 224 27.48 -6.15 -21.23
CA ALA A 224 28.77 -6.64 -21.71
C ALA A 224 29.91 -5.77 -21.17
N TYR A 225 29.77 -4.43 -21.21
CA TYR A 225 30.79 -3.53 -20.71
C TYR A 225 30.95 -3.65 -19.19
N ASP A 226 29.85 -3.67 -18.45
CA ASP A 226 29.86 -3.79 -16.99
C ASP A 226 30.44 -5.14 -16.51
N ARG A 227 30.24 -6.21 -17.27
CA ARG A 227 30.89 -7.51 -17.01
C ARG A 227 32.39 -7.42 -17.23
N ASP A 228 32.82 -6.91 -18.37
CA ASP A 228 34.24 -6.80 -18.73
C ASP A 228 34.97 -5.88 -17.73
N ARG A 229 34.32 -4.77 -17.31
CA ARG A 229 34.80 -3.87 -16.25
C ARG A 229 35.01 -4.61 -14.92
N ARG A 230 34.04 -5.39 -14.46
CA ARG A 230 34.14 -6.12 -13.17
C ARG A 230 35.28 -7.12 -13.16
N VAL A 231 35.44 -7.90 -14.23
CA VAL A 231 36.55 -8.85 -14.36
C VAL A 231 37.89 -8.13 -14.28
N TRP A 232 38.01 -6.98 -14.95
CA TRP A 232 39.24 -6.23 -14.92
C TRP A 232 39.54 -5.63 -13.53
N LEU A 233 38.56 -5.02 -12.86
CA LEU A 233 38.80 -4.50 -11.50
C LEU A 233 39.26 -5.61 -10.54
N GLN A 234 38.72 -6.82 -10.68
CA GLN A 234 39.19 -7.99 -9.94
C GLN A 234 40.63 -8.37 -10.32
N GLU A 235 40.96 -8.46 -11.62
CA GLU A 235 42.34 -8.73 -12.07
C GLU A 235 43.32 -7.67 -11.56
N GLN A 236 42.91 -6.41 -11.53
CA GLN A 236 43.75 -5.32 -11.07
C GLN A 236 43.96 -5.38 -9.55
N GLN A 237 42.89 -5.59 -8.77
CA GLN A 237 42.99 -5.82 -7.32
C GLN A 237 43.92 -7.00 -7.01
N LEU A 238 43.83 -8.08 -7.77
CA LEU A 238 44.74 -9.24 -7.64
C LEU A 238 46.19 -8.89 -8.00
N ARG A 239 46.42 -8.09 -9.05
CA ARG A 239 47.78 -7.64 -9.44
C ARG A 239 48.38 -6.66 -8.44
N GLU A 240 47.57 -5.79 -7.84
CA GLU A 240 48.01 -4.88 -6.78
C GLU A 240 48.32 -5.65 -5.50
N ALA A 241 47.46 -6.59 -5.09
CA ALA A 241 47.73 -7.48 -3.96
C ALA A 241 48.99 -8.34 -4.17
N ALA A 242 49.25 -8.79 -5.40
CA ALA A 242 50.47 -9.53 -5.74
C ALA A 242 51.75 -8.68 -5.69
N LYS A 243 51.66 -7.36 -5.93
CA LYS A 243 52.81 -6.43 -5.85
C LYS A 243 53.19 -6.07 -4.41
N VAL A 244 52.27 -6.18 -3.46
CA VAL A 244 52.52 -5.92 -2.03
C VAL A 244 53.23 -7.09 -1.34
N SER A 245 53.32 -8.27 -1.97
CA SER A 245 53.85 -9.49 -1.33
C SER A 245 55.34 -9.77 -1.54
N ASP A 246 56.10 -8.96 -2.29
CA ASP A 246 57.54 -9.17 -2.51
C ASP A 246 58.33 -7.89 -2.18
N GLY A 247 58.58 -7.68 -0.90
CA GLY A 247 59.39 -6.57 -0.38
C GLY A 247 59.73 -6.79 1.09
N GLY A 248 60.82 -7.51 1.35
CA GLY A 248 61.38 -7.65 2.70
C GLY A 248 61.91 -6.32 3.24
N CYS A 249 61.80 -6.14 4.56
CA CYS A 249 62.46 -5.15 5.43
C CYS A 249 62.86 -3.81 4.77
N GLY A 250 61.95 -2.83 4.80
CA GLY A 250 62.23 -1.40 4.62
C GLY A 250 61.38 -0.56 5.58
N ASP A 251 61.85 0.62 5.97
CA ASP A 251 61.41 1.42 7.13
C ASP A 251 59.88 1.74 7.23
N PRO A 252 59.32 1.76 8.46
CA PRO A 252 57.88 1.96 8.73
C PRO A 252 57.36 3.40 8.55
N GLU A 253 58.17 4.35 8.06
CA GLU A 253 57.72 5.73 7.81
C GLU A 253 57.20 5.96 6.38
N ASN A 254 57.50 5.06 5.42
CA ASN A 254 57.09 5.23 4.01
C ASN A 254 55.86 4.39 3.60
N ASP A 255 55.43 3.44 4.43
CA ASP A 255 54.31 2.54 4.11
C ASP A 255 52.97 3.28 4.11
N SER A 256 52.79 4.31 4.96
CA SER A 256 51.54 5.08 5.03
C SER A 256 51.30 5.98 3.81
N GLU A 257 52.37 6.51 3.19
CA GLU A 257 52.27 7.30 1.96
C GLU A 257 52.06 6.38 0.73
N ALA A 258 52.68 5.19 0.72
CA ALA A 258 52.50 4.20 -0.35
C ALA A 258 51.09 3.56 -0.33
N GLU A 259 50.52 3.28 0.85
CA GLU A 259 49.13 2.83 1.01
C GLU A 259 48.14 3.93 0.59
N ALA A 260 48.35 5.18 1.01
CA ALA A 260 47.50 6.30 0.58
C ALA A 260 47.61 6.60 -0.93
N GLU A 261 48.79 6.45 -1.53
CA GLU A 261 48.98 6.58 -2.98
C GLU A 261 48.33 5.44 -3.78
N THR A 262 48.31 4.22 -3.25
CA THR A 262 47.67 3.07 -3.91
C THR A 262 46.15 3.12 -3.79
N GLU A 263 45.61 3.51 -2.63
CA GLU A 263 44.17 3.78 -2.45
C GLU A 263 43.68 4.94 -3.32
N THR A 264 44.46 6.02 -3.45
CA THR A 264 44.07 7.15 -4.32
C THR A 264 44.15 6.81 -5.82
N LYS A 265 45.13 5.99 -6.24
CA LYS A 265 45.25 5.50 -7.63
C LYS A 265 44.11 4.53 -7.99
N THR A 266 43.71 3.64 -7.09
CA THR A 266 42.58 2.72 -7.30
C THR A 266 41.24 3.45 -7.40
N VAL A 267 40.98 4.42 -6.52
CA VAL A 267 39.79 5.29 -6.58
C VAL A 267 39.73 6.11 -7.87
N ALA A 268 40.87 6.56 -8.39
CA ALA A 268 40.95 7.28 -9.67
C ALA A 268 40.60 6.37 -10.86
N ILE A 269 41.06 5.12 -10.86
CA ILE A 269 40.79 4.14 -11.92
C ILE A 269 39.32 3.72 -11.89
N ASP A 270 38.74 3.48 -10.71
CA ASP A 270 37.32 3.20 -10.60
C ASP A 270 36.46 4.35 -11.15
N ALA A 271 36.79 5.59 -10.83
CA ALA A 271 36.06 6.76 -11.33
C ALA A 271 36.13 6.95 -12.86
N VAL A 272 37.25 6.58 -13.50
CA VAL A 272 37.45 6.70 -14.95
C VAL A 272 36.68 5.63 -15.73
N THR A 273 36.39 4.49 -15.11
CA THR A 273 35.87 3.29 -15.78
C THR A 273 34.38 3.11 -15.58
N GLN A 274 33.81 3.79 -14.59
CA GLN A 274 32.37 3.79 -14.37
C GLN A 274 31.63 4.54 -15.46
N LEU A 275 30.54 3.94 -15.95
CA LEU A 275 29.64 4.63 -16.86
C LEU A 275 28.96 5.83 -16.15
N PRO A 276 28.63 6.92 -16.86
CA PRO A 276 27.91 8.04 -16.28
C PRO A 276 26.49 7.68 -15.82
N ARG A 277 25.97 8.34 -14.77
CA ARG A 277 24.58 8.15 -14.25
C ARG A 277 23.51 8.16 -15.34
N ALA A 278 23.62 9.08 -16.31
CA ALA A 278 22.67 9.17 -17.42
C ALA A 278 22.63 7.91 -18.31
N VAL A 279 23.71 7.12 -18.36
CA VAL A 279 23.74 5.83 -19.06
C VAL A 279 23.01 4.76 -18.23
N TYR A 280 23.26 4.71 -16.92
CA TYR A 280 22.52 3.84 -15.98
C TYR A 280 21.01 4.11 -16.05
N SER A 281 20.61 5.39 -16.11
CA SER A 281 19.20 5.78 -16.27
C SER A 281 18.58 5.25 -17.58
N CYS A 282 19.31 5.31 -18.71
CA CYS A 282 18.88 4.70 -19.98
C CYS A 282 18.81 3.16 -19.91
N TYR A 283 19.75 2.54 -19.20
CA TYR A 283 19.77 1.11 -18.96
C TYR A 283 18.56 0.67 -18.13
N LEU A 284 18.27 1.35 -17.01
CA LEU A 284 17.08 1.10 -16.18
C LEU A 284 15.78 1.26 -16.97
N ARG A 285 15.65 2.33 -17.76
CA ARG A 285 14.49 2.53 -18.63
C ARG A 285 14.35 1.42 -19.68
N SER A 286 15.47 0.95 -20.23
CA SER A 286 15.47 -0.17 -21.19
C SER A 286 15.10 -1.50 -20.53
N LEU A 287 15.59 -1.77 -19.31
CA LEU A 287 15.17 -2.93 -18.53
C LEU A 287 13.67 -2.88 -18.19
N ALA A 288 13.17 -1.70 -17.81
CA ALA A 288 11.76 -1.49 -17.51
C ALA A 288 10.88 -1.71 -18.76
N ALA A 289 11.29 -1.20 -19.92
CA ALA A 289 10.61 -1.44 -21.20
C ALA A 289 10.59 -2.94 -21.58
N LEU A 290 11.65 -3.67 -21.25
CA LEU A 290 11.73 -5.13 -21.43
C LEU A 290 11.06 -5.94 -20.30
N ARG A 291 10.44 -5.28 -19.32
CA ARG A 291 9.81 -5.89 -18.13
C ARG A 291 10.75 -6.80 -17.33
N GLN A 292 12.04 -6.45 -17.25
CA GLN A 292 13.06 -7.22 -16.53
C GLN A 292 13.23 -6.72 -15.08
N SER A 293 12.15 -6.71 -14.30
CA SER A 293 12.12 -6.22 -12.91
C SER A 293 13.14 -6.91 -11.99
N LYS A 294 13.31 -8.24 -12.12
CA LYS A 294 14.34 -9.02 -11.39
C LYS A 294 15.75 -8.47 -11.57
N LYS A 295 16.09 -8.03 -12.78
CA LYS A 295 17.43 -7.50 -13.06
C LYS A 295 17.64 -6.12 -12.47
N ILE A 296 16.58 -5.30 -12.46
CA ILE A 296 16.62 -3.97 -11.82
C ILE A 296 16.87 -4.14 -10.32
N VAL A 297 16.14 -5.02 -9.65
CA VAL A 297 16.29 -5.25 -8.20
C VAL A 297 17.68 -5.78 -7.86
N ARG A 298 18.17 -6.81 -8.58
CA ARG A 298 19.51 -7.39 -8.37
C ARG A 298 20.67 -6.43 -8.57
N LEU A 299 20.47 -5.35 -9.33
CA LEU A 299 21.50 -4.33 -9.51
C LEU A 299 21.81 -3.58 -8.21
N PHE A 300 20.83 -3.50 -7.30
CA PHE A 300 20.90 -2.68 -6.09
C PHE A 300 20.80 -3.47 -4.79
N GLU A 301 20.62 -4.80 -4.84
CA GLU A 301 20.52 -5.62 -3.63
C GLU A 301 21.80 -5.51 -2.78
N ASP A 302 22.97 -5.55 -3.43
CA ASP A 302 24.29 -5.64 -2.79
C ASP A 302 25.18 -4.38 -2.94
N ASP A 303 24.70 -3.32 -3.61
CA ASP A 303 25.52 -2.14 -3.95
C ASP A 303 24.82 -0.82 -3.53
N GLU A 304 25.10 -0.38 -2.30
CA GLU A 304 24.53 0.86 -1.76
C GLU A 304 25.03 2.12 -2.45
N HIS A 305 26.28 2.13 -2.92
CA HIS A 305 26.86 3.27 -3.61
C HIS A 305 26.19 3.51 -4.97
N GLN A 306 25.83 2.44 -5.70
CA GLN A 306 25.03 2.57 -6.92
C GLN A 306 23.61 3.05 -6.64
N LEU A 307 23.00 2.57 -5.55
CA LEU A 307 21.67 3.02 -5.14
C LEU A 307 21.67 4.53 -4.86
N GLU A 308 22.64 5.04 -4.08
CA GLU A 308 22.80 6.47 -3.80
C GLU A 308 22.94 7.30 -5.07
N ARG A 309 23.84 6.86 -5.96
CA ARG A 309 24.15 7.58 -7.20
C ARG A 309 22.95 7.66 -8.13
N VAL A 310 22.19 6.58 -8.27
CA VAL A 310 21.09 6.48 -9.24
C VAL A 310 19.76 7.00 -8.67
N CYS A 311 19.48 6.78 -7.38
CA CYS A 311 18.26 7.28 -6.71
C CYS A 311 18.26 8.80 -6.44
N SER A 312 19.29 9.53 -6.86
CA SER A 312 19.36 10.99 -6.80
C SER A 312 18.33 11.73 -7.69
N THR A 313 17.49 11.02 -8.46
CA THR A 313 16.41 11.63 -9.26
C THR A 313 15.10 10.86 -9.14
N VAL A 314 13.99 11.60 -9.06
CA VAL A 314 12.63 11.05 -8.94
C VAL A 314 12.24 10.08 -10.08
N PRO A 315 12.57 10.32 -11.37
CA PRO A 315 12.21 9.38 -12.44
C PRO A 315 12.89 8.02 -12.30
N ASP A 316 14.15 7.98 -11.87
CA ASP A 316 14.89 6.73 -11.68
C ASP A 316 14.39 5.99 -10.42
N LEU A 317 14.07 6.73 -9.34
CA LEU A 317 13.42 6.21 -8.15
C LEU A 317 12.09 5.50 -8.49
N SER A 318 11.22 6.15 -9.27
CA SER A 318 9.92 5.56 -9.66
C SER A 318 10.07 4.22 -10.38
N LEU A 319 11.06 4.09 -11.28
CA LEU A 319 11.34 2.83 -11.98
C LEU A 319 11.81 1.73 -11.02
N ILE A 320 12.68 2.08 -10.07
CA ILE A 320 13.19 1.14 -9.05
C ILE A 320 12.04 0.67 -8.17
N LEU A 321 11.17 1.58 -7.71
CA LEU A 321 10.02 1.25 -6.86
C LEU A 321 8.99 0.40 -7.60
N HIS A 322 8.74 0.65 -8.89
CA HIS A 322 7.93 -0.25 -9.70
C HIS A 322 8.52 -1.66 -9.79
N ALA A 323 9.84 -1.79 -9.99
CA ALA A 323 10.51 -3.09 -9.99
C ALA A 323 10.41 -3.78 -8.62
N CYS A 324 10.62 -3.04 -7.53
CA CYS A 324 10.45 -3.53 -6.15
C CYS A 324 9.02 -4.01 -5.88
N TYR A 325 8.01 -3.28 -6.37
CA TYR A 325 6.61 -3.69 -6.25
C TYR A 325 6.28 -4.98 -7.02
N HIS A 326 6.92 -5.21 -8.17
CA HIS A 326 6.75 -6.44 -8.96
C HIS A 326 7.46 -7.64 -8.32
N GLU A 327 8.67 -7.45 -7.81
CA GLU A 327 9.46 -8.51 -7.16
C GLU A 327 9.17 -8.67 -5.65
N LYS A 328 8.33 -7.79 -5.08
CA LYS A 328 7.98 -7.76 -3.65
C LYS A 328 9.20 -7.50 -2.73
N ASN A 329 10.17 -6.74 -3.20
CA ASN A 329 11.34 -6.37 -2.40
C ASN A 329 11.07 -5.06 -1.63
N GLY A 330 10.49 -5.20 -0.44
CA GLY A 330 10.11 -4.07 0.41
C GLY A 330 11.30 -3.33 1.05
N GLU A 331 12.37 -4.04 1.38
CA GLU A 331 13.59 -3.49 1.99
C GLU A 331 14.32 -2.56 1.02
N LEU A 332 14.51 -2.99 -0.23
CA LEU A 332 15.11 -2.14 -1.26
C LEU A 332 14.23 -0.90 -1.54
N ALA A 333 12.90 -1.06 -1.53
CA ALA A 333 11.99 0.08 -1.71
C ALA A 333 12.15 1.12 -0.60
N ARG A 334 12.32 0.67 0.66
CA ARG A 334 12.60 1.56 1.80
C ARG A 334 13.93 2.28 1.62
N ARG A 335 15.02 1.53 1.40
CA ARG A 335 16.36 2.10 1.19
C ARG A 335 16.36 3.14 0.06
N ALA A 336 15.62 2.90 -1.02
CA ALA A 336 15.53 3.85 -2.13
C ALA A 336 14.86 5.19 -1.74
N ILE A 337 13.82 5.14 -0.91
CA ILE A 337 13.17 6.34 -0.35
C ILE A 337 14.11 7.05 0.63
N ASP A 338 14.73 6.32 1.56
CA ASP A 338 15.67 6.87 2.55
C ASP A 338 16.85 7.58 1.86
N LYS A 339 17.39 7.00 0.78
CA LYS A 339 18.53 7.58 0.06
C LYS A 339 18.18 8.87 -0.69
N ILE A 340 17.01 8.96 -1.34
CA ILE A 340 16.63 10.20 -2.02
C ILE A 340 16.34 11.33 -1.01
N THR A 341 15.74 11.02 0.15
CA THR A 341 15.43 12.03 1.17
C THR A 341 16.70 12.53 1.87
N GLU A 342 17.72 11.68 2.00
CA GLU A 342 19.05 12.02 2.53
C GLU A 342 19.91 12.83 1.55
N HIS A 343 20.04 12.39 0.29
CA HIS A 343 21.00 12.94 -0.68
C HIS A 343 20.38 13.99 -1.61
N SER A 344 19.04 14.01 -1.70
CA SER A 344 18.26 15.07 -2.34
C SER A 344 17.09 15.46 -1.43
N PRO A 345 17.38 16.16 -0.30
CA PRO A 345 16.44 17.17 0.19
C PRO A 345 16.14 18.13 -0.98
N VAL A 346 15.24 19.09 -0.97
CA VAL A 346 14.83 19.84 -2.20
C VAL A 346 14.05 18.99 -3.22
N ALA A 347 14.39 17.73 -3.51
CA ALA A 347 13.55 16.89 -4.37
C ALA A 347 12.29 16.46 -3.61
N VAL A 348 11.12 16.85 -4.11
CA VAL A 348 9.84 16.38 -3.57
C VAL A 348 9.55 15.00 -4.14
N VAL A 349 9.52 13.98 -3.28
CA VAL A 349 9.17 12.62 -3.68
C VAL A 349 7.66 12.55 -3.90
N PRO A 350 7.18 12.14 -5.10
CA PRO A 350 5.75 12.07 -5.37
C PRO A 350 5.05 11.03 -4.49
N LEU A 351 3.79 11.30 -4.11
CA LEU A 351 2.92 10.37 -3.37
C LEU A 351 2.93 8.95 -3.96
N GLY A 352 2.89 8.82 -5.29
CA GLY A 352 2.91 7.51 -5.96
C GLY A 352 4.13 6.66 -5.65
N CYS A 353 5.29 7.27 -5.34
CA CYS A 353 6.50 6.55 -4.96
C CYS A 353 6.35 5.93 -3.57
N TYR A 354 5.93 6.70 -2.57
CA TYR A 354 5.65 6.17 -1.23
C TYR A 354 4.58 5.07 -1.27
N GLU A 355 3.50 5.26 -2.03
CA GLU A 355 2.46 4.23 -2.15
C GLU A 355 3.00 2.92 -2.75
N LEU A 356 3.87 2.99 -3.76
CA LEU A 356 4.51 1.81 -4.33
C LEU A 356 5.43 1.13 -3.32
N ALA A 357 6.20 1.89 -2.54
CA ALA A 357 7.08 1.37 -1.51
C ALA A 357 6.31 0.67 -0.38
N ILE A 358 5.23 1.28 0.12
CA ILE A 358 4.35 0.69 1.13
C ILE A 358 3.71 -0.58 0.56
N ARG A 359 3.15 -0.53 -0.65
CA ARG A 359 2.54 -1.71 -1.28
C ARG A 359 3.54 -2.85 -1.53
N ALA A 360 4.81 -2.54 -1.83
CA ALA A 360 5.85 -3.55 -2.01
C ALA A 360 6.07 -4.35 -0.71
N ASN A 361 6.08 -3.68 0.44
CA ASN A 361 6.20 -4.30 1.77
C ASN A 361 4.95 -5.12 2.15
N LEU A 362 3.75 -4.68 1.77
CA LEU A 362 2.50 -5.38 2.14
C LEU A 362 2.17 -6.58 1.23
N ARG A 363 2.75 -6.67 0.04
CA ARG A 363 2.38 -7.66 -0.97
C ARG A 363 3.01 -9.03 -0.77
N ASP A 364 4.11 -9.13 -0.02
CA ASP A 364 4.76 -10.42 0.17
C ASP A 364 3.92 -11.35 1.06
N LYS A 365 3.83 -12.62 0.65
CA LYS A 365 3.12 -13.67 1.42
C LYS A 365 3.96 -14.17 2.59
N LYS A 366 5.29 -14.05 2.51
CA LYS A 366 6.24 -14.43 3.56
C LYS A 366 6.65 -13.26 4.45
N ARG A 367 5.98 -12.12 4.33
CA ARG A 367 6.27 -10.91 5.11
C ARG A 367 6.27 -11.22 6.62
N GLY A 368 7.29 -10.71 7.31
CA GLY A 368 7.42 -10.74 8.75
C GLY A 368 7.12 -9.37 9.37
N GLU A 369 7.39 -9.29 10.67
CA GLU A 369 7.18 -8.08 11.46
C GLU A 369 7.98 -6.88 10.92
N ARG A 370 9.20 -7.14 10.42
CA ARG A 370 10.09 -6.12 9.87
C ARG A 370 9.46 -5.38 8.70
N GLU A 371 8.82 -6.09 7.77
CA GLU A 371 8.17 -5.50 6.60
C GLU A 371 6.97 -4.64 7.00
N LEU A 372 6.24 -5.02 8.04
CA LEU A 372 5.15 -4.23 8.58
C LEU A 372 5.67 -2.92 9.21
N LEU A 373 6.68 -3.01 10.07
CA LEU A 373 7.30 -1.83 10.70
C LEU A 373 7.90 -0.89 9.65
N THR A 374 8.53 -1.44 8.61
CA THR A 374 9.02 -0.66 7.47
C THR A 374 7.88 0.04 6.73
N ALA A 375 6.75 -0.62 6.52
CA ALA A 375 5.59 0.01 5.88
C ALA A 375 5.03 1.17 6.73
N ILE A 376 4.96 1.01 8.05
CA ILE A 376 4.52 2.06 8.99
C ILE A 376 5.51 3.22 9.00
N HIS A 377 6.82 2.93 9.03
CA HIS A 377 7.87 3.94 8.91
C HIS A 377 7.73 4.78 7.63
N LEU A 378 7.46 4.13 6.48
CA LEU A 378 7.22 4.82 5.22
C LEU A 378 5.95 5.69 5.23
N VAL A 379 4.93 5.32 6.01
CA VAL A 379 3.74 6.17 6.21
C VAL A 379 4.09 7.42 7.03
N ARG A 380 4.89 7.28 8.09
CA ARG A 380 5.38 8.43 8.87
C ARG A 380 6.23 9.36 8.00
N LEU A 381 7.17 8.81 7.22
CA LEU A 381 7.96 9.59 6.25
C LEU A 381 7.09 10.30 5.20
N LEU A 382 6.05 9.63 4.68
CA LEU A 382 5.11 10.23 3.73
C LEU A 382 4.42 11.48 4.32
N GLN A 383 4.13 11.48 5.64
CA GLN A 383 3.57 12.61 6.36
C GLN A 383 4.63 13.69 6.61
N GLU A 384 5.82 13.31 7.07
CA GLU A 384 6.92 14.22 7.42
C GLU A 384 7.51 14.95 6.19
N ASP A 385 7.70 14.25 5.07
CA ASP A 385 8.38 14.80 3.88
C ASP A 385 7.49 15.74 3.07
N GLY A 386 6.20 15.43 2.95
CA GLY A 386 5.29 16.10 2.01
C GLY A 386 3.93 16.49 2.57
N GLY A 387 3.62 16.18 3.83
CA GLY A 387 2.28 16.38 4.39
C GLY A 387 1.20 15.60 3.64
N TYR A 388 1.56 14.48 3.02
CA TYR A 388 0.65 13.73 2.17
C TYR A 388 -0.38 12.94 2.99
N ILE A 389 -1.53 12.73 2.36
CA ILE A 389 -2.61 11.91 2.90
C ILE A 389 -2.53 10.50 2.33
N LEU A 390 -2.67 9.50 3.21
CA LEU A 390 -2.74 8.10 2.82
C LEU A 390 -4.08 7.79 2.16
N LYS A 391 -4.06 7.04 1.04
CA LYS A 391 -5.30 6.58 0.40
C LYS A 391 -6.10 5.64 1.32
N PRO A 392 -7.44 5.72 1.35
CA PRO A 392 -8.28 4.89 2.21
C PRO A 392 -8.03 3.38 2.07
N ASP A 393 -7.77 2.90 0.85
CA ASP A 393 -7.50 1.48 0.59
C ASP A 393 -6.18 1.01 1.18
N LEU A 394 -5.15 1.86 1.14
CA LEU A 394 -3.83 1.53 1.68
C LEU A 394 -3.83 1.61 3.21
N TRP A 395 -4.53 2.60 3.77
CA TRP A 395 -4.81 2.70 5.20
C TRP A 395 -5.52 1.45 5.74
N CYS A 396 -6.62 1.05 5.08
CA CYS A 396 -7.38 -0.15 5.44
C CYS A 396 -6.52 -1.42 5.29
N ALA A 397 -5.70 -1.51 4.25
CA ALA A 397 -4.79 -2.64 4.04
C ALA A 397 -3.75 -2.76 5.17
N LEU A 398 -3.16 -1.66 5.61
CA LEU A 398 -2.19 -1.65 6.72
C LEU A 398 -2.81 -2.17 8.02
N ILE A 399 -4.02 -1.71 8.36
CA ILE A 399 -4.73 -2.18 9.56
C ILE A 399 -5.02 -3.68 9.46
N LYS A 400 -5.58 -4.14 8.34
CA LYS A 400 -5.86 -5.57 8.12
C LYS A 400 -4.60 -6.42 8.20
N VAL A 401 -3.49 -5.97 7.60
CA VAL A 401 -2.22 -6.70 7.66
C VAL A 401 -1.70 -6.75 9.09
N SER A 402 -1.75 -5.63 9.82
CA SER A 402 -1.32 -5.57 11.24
C SER A 402 -2.11 -6.56 12.11
N LEU A 403 -3.43 -6.59 11.94
CA LEU A 403 -4.31 -7.52 12.67
C LEU A 403 -4.05 -8.99 12.31
N ASN A 404 -3.88 -9.28 11.01
CA ASN A 404 -3.54 -10.64 10.55
C ASN A 404 -2.17 -11.13 11.07
N MET A 405 -1.28 -10.20 11.42
CA MET A 405 0.04 -10.50 12.00
C MET A 405 0.04 -10.45 13.54
N ALA A 406 -1.15 -10.42 14.16
CA ALA A 406 -1.32 -10.33 15.60
C ALA A 406 -0.61 -9.11 16.24
N ARG A 407 -0.57 -7.98 15.52
CA ARG A 407 0.00 -6.69 15.96
C ARG A 407 -1.09 -5.62 16.10
N PRO A 408 -1.92 -5.70 17.17
CA PRO A 408 -2.99 -4.73 17.40
C PRO A 408 -2.46 -3.33 17.73
N ASP A 409 -1.26 -3.22 18.32
CA ASP A 409 -0.55 -1.97 18.58
C ASP A 409 -0.30 -1.18 17.28
N CYS A 410 0.26 -1.84 16.27
CA CYS A 410 0.46 -1.26 14.94
C CYS A 410 -0.86 -0.89 14.26
N ALA A 411 -1.89 -1.74 14.41
CA ALA A 411 -3.21 -1.48 13.84
C ALA A 411 -3.84 -0.22 14.45
N LEU A 412 -3.73 -0.05 15.78
CA LEU A 412 -4.24 1.12 16.49
C LEU A 412 -3.48 2.38 16.13
N GLU A 413 -2.15 2.32 16.01
CA GLU A 413 -1.35 3.48 15.57
C GLU A 413 -1.81 3.99 14.20
N VAL A 414 -1.94 3.10 13.22
CA VAL A 414 -2.39 3.47 11.87
C VAL A 414 -3.84 3.96 11.90
N PHE A 415 -4.69 3.35 12.73
CA PHE A 415 -6.09 3.76 12.86
C PHE A 415 -6.22 5.16 13.43
N LYS A 416 -5.47 5.51 14.50
CA LYS A 416 -5.51 6.85 15.12
C LYS A 416 -5.20 7.97 14.12
N GLY A 417 -4.44 7.69 13.05
CA GLY A 417 -4.18 8.64 11.96
C GLY A 417 -5.33 8.91 10.98
N TYR A 418 -6.46 8.19 11.06
CA TYR A 418 -7.57 8.33 10.08
C TYR A 418 -8.15 9.75 9.93
N PRO A 419 -8.26 10.59 10.98
CA PRO A 419 -8.81 11.94 10.84
C PRO A 419 -7.89 12.81 9.99
N HIS A 420 -6.57 12.67 10.19
CA HIS A 420 -5.54 13.35 9.39
C HIS A 420 -5.63 12.94 7.91
N HIS A 421 -5.98 11.69 7.64
CA HIS A 421 -6.15 11.18 6.29
C HIS A 421 -7.49 11.53 5.62
N ARG A 422 -8.35 12.32 6.28
CA ARG A 422 -9.68 12.71 5.75
C ARG A 422 -10.54 11.50 5.33
N ILE A 423 -10.38 10.38 6.03
CA ILE A 423 -11.16 9.16 5.79
C ILE A 423 -12.51 9.31 6.51
N HIS A 424 -13.60 9.27 5.75
CA HIS A 424 -14.94 9.36 6.32
C HIS A 424 -15.42 8.00 6.83
N GLU A 425 -16.14 7.99 7.95
CA GLU A 425 -16.70 6.80 8.60
C GLU A 425 -17.71 6.03 7.72
N ASN A 426 -18.34 6.70 6.75
CA ASN A 426 -19.24 6.08 5.79
C ASN A 426 -18.51 5.29 4.68
N GLN A 427 -17.20 5.50 4.50
CA GLN A 427 -16.44 4.84 3.44
C GLN A 427 -16.32 3.33 3.69
N THR A 428 -16.31 2.58 2.60
CA THR A 428 -16.16 1.12 2.64
C THR A 428 -14.86 0.69 3.29
N SER A 429 -13.76 1.41 3.05
CA SER A 429 -12.43 1.12 3.61
C SER A 429 -12.41 1.27 5.14
N PHE A 430 -13.12 2.28 5.69
CA PHE A 430 -13.32 2.44 7.14
C PHE A 430 -14.08 1.26 7.74
N ARG A 431 -15.26 0.94 7.18
CA ARG A 431 -16.08 -0.20 7.62
C ARG A 431 -15.31 -1.51 7.57
N GLN A 432 -14.50 -1.73 6.53
CA GLN A 432 -13.70 -2.94 6.39
C GLN A 432 -12.55 -3.03 7.39
N ALA A 433 -11.94 -1.90 7.78
CA ALA A 433 -10.93 -1.88 8.83
C ALA A 433 -11.54 -2.25 10.19
N LEU A 434 -12.69 -1.66 10.51
CA LEU A 434 -13.41 -1.94 11.75
C LEU A 434 -13.91 -3.39 11.83
N ARG A 435 -14.47 -3.93 10.73
CA ARG A 435 -14.83 -5.37 10.65
C ARG A 435 -13.63 -6.29 10.89
N ALA A 436 -12.46 -5.94 10.34
CA ALA A 436 -11.26 -6.72 10.56
C ALA A 436 -10.81 -6.68 12.02
N ALA A 437 -10.95 -5.54 12.69
CA ALA A 437 -10.68 -5.42 14.12
C ALA A 437 -11.63 -6.29 14.96
N CYS A 438 -12.93 -6.31 14.61
CA CYS A 438 -13.91 -7.18 15.28
C CYS A 438 -13.68 -8.68 15.05
N ALA A 439 -12.90 -9.08 14.04
CA ALA A 439 -12.58 -10.49 13.83
C ALA A 439 -11.63 -11.06 14.89
N GLY A 440 -10.79 -10.20 15.48
CA GLY A 440 -9.99 -10.55 16.66
C GLY A 440 -10.80 -10.36 17.93
N THR A 441 -10.68 -11.26 18.90
CA THR A 441 -11.37 -11.18 20.20
C THR A 441 -10.68 -10.25 21.22
N ASN A 442 -9.69 -9.48 20.77
CA ASN A 442 -8.95 -8.52 21.60
C ASN A 442 -9.66 -7.16 21.67
N SER A 443 -9.19 -6.26 22.54
CA SER A 443 -9.79 -4.94 22.75
C SER A 443 -9.69 -3.99 21.55
N THR A 444 -8.95 -4.35 20.50
CA THR A 444 -8.63 -3.46 19.37
C THR A 444 -9.84 -2.77 18.76
N ALA A 445 -10.95 -3.49 18.54
CA ALA A 445 -12.16 -2.91 17.99
C ALA A 445 -12.81 -1.88 18.93
N LEU A 446 -12.75 -2.14 20.24
CA LEU A 446 -13.22 -1.22 21.28
C LEU A 446 -12.31 0.00 21.37
N ASP A 447 -10.99 -0.18 21.31
CA ASP A 447 -10.03 0.93 21.36
C ASP A 447 -10.18 1.85 20.14
N MET A 448 -10.43 1.29 18.95
CA MET A 448 -10.77 2.04 17.74
C MET A 448 -12.09 2.81 17.90
N MET A 449 -13.11 2.16 18.45
CA MET A 449 -14.42 2.76 18.75
C MET A 449 -14.28 3.92 19.74
N HIS A 450 -13.59 3.70 20.86
CA HIS A 450 -13.34 4.72 21.87
C HIS A 450 -12.58 5.91 21.28
N PHE A 451 -11.57 5.70 20.43
CA PHE A 451 -10.90 6.80 19.74
C PHE A 451 -11.85 7.59 18.83
N CYS A 452 -12.66 6.90 18.02
CA CYS A 452 -13.64 7.56 17.16
C CYS A 452 -14.65 8.35 17.99
N TRP A 453 -15.24 7.75 19.02
CA TRP A 453 -16.40 8.28 19.76
C TRP A 453 -16.09 8.84 21.15
N ALA A 454 -14.80 9.13 21.45
CA ALA A 454 -14.29 9.61 22.74
C ALA A 454 -15.02 10.80 23.36
N SER A 455 -15.73 11.60 22.56
CA SER A 455 -16.46 12.79 22.99
C SER A 455 -17.69 12.51 23.87
N TYR A 456 -18.04 11.24 24.11
CA TYR A 456 -19.35 10.88 24.67
C TYR A 456 -19.35 10.39 26.12
N ASN A 457 -18.22 9.97 26.71
CA ASN A 457 -18.17 9.51 28.10
C ASN A 457 -17.00 10.16 28.85
N ASP A 458 -17.28 10.94 29.91
CA ASP A 458 -16.28 11.46 30.85
C ASP A 458 -15.76 10.38 31.83
N GLU A 459 -16.37 9.19 31.85
CA GLU A 459 -16.12 8.13 32.83
C GLU A 459 -14.98 7.16 32.48
N TYR A 460 -14.42 7.21 31.25
CA TYR A 460 -13.25 6.40 30.93
C TYR A 460 -11.98 7.11 31.44
N SER A 461 -11.19 6.45 32.29
CA SER A 461 -10.07 7.07 33.03
C SER A 461 -8.93 7.66 32.17
N ASN A 462 -9.01 7.55 30.84
CA ASN A 462 -8.06 8.12 29.87
C ASN A 462 -8.71 9.11 28.88
N VAL A 463 -9.94 9.60 29.12
CA VAL A 463 -10.63 10.54 28.21
C VAL A 463 -9.83 11.80 27.99
N LYS A 464 -9.17 12.32 29.03
CA LYS A 464 -8.30 13.49 28.88
C LYS A 464 -7.14 13.21 27.92
N ALA A 465 -6.46 12.07 28.06
CA ALA A 465 -5.36 11.68 27.17
C ALA A 465 -5.84 11.41 25.73
N VAL A 466 -6.98 10.73 25.54
CA VAL A 466 -7.54 10.43 24.21
C VAL A 466 -8.10 11.68 23.54
N MET A 467 -8.71 12.58 24.31
CA MET A 467 -9.20 13.88 23.82
C MET A 467 -8.04 14.84 23.54
N ASP A 468 -6.97 14.80 24.33
CA ASP A 468 -5.74 15.57 24.07
C ASP A 468 -5.02 15.01 22.85
N GLU A 469 -4.88 13.68 22.70
CA GLU A 469 -4.39 13.02 21.48
C GLU A 469 -5.23 13.44 20.26
N ARG A 470 -6.56 13.35 20.35
CA ARG A 470 -7.47 13.74 19.27
C ARG A 470 -7.40 15.24 18.97
N LYS A 471 -7.30 16.10 19.99
CA LYS A 471 -7.13 17.56 19.81
C LYS A 471 -5.77 17.91 19.22
N GLU A 472 -4.70 17.21 19.58
CA GLU A 472 -3.39 17.34 18.95
C GLU A 472 -3.45 16.93 17.47
N TYR A 473 -4.15 15.82 17.16
CA TYR A 473 -4.37 15.39 15.77
C TYR A 473 -5.29 16.36 15.00
N GLU A 474 -6.37 16.86 15.61
CA GLU A 474 -7.27 17.85 15.01
C GLU A 474 -6.58 19.20 14.83
N ALA A 475 -5.76 19.65 15.78
CA ALA A 475 -4.90 20.83 15.62
C ALA A 475 -3.88 20.64 14.49
N ALA A 476 -3.34 19.44 14.30
CA ALA A 476 -2.49 19.09 13.16
C ALA A 476 -3.27 19.08 11.82
N ILE A 477 -4.59 18.88 11.81
CA ILE A 477 -5.44 19.05 10.61
C ILE A 477 -5.51 20.52 10.20
N PHE A 478 -5.57 21.45 11.16
CA PHE A 478 -5.74 22.89 10.91
C PHE A 478 -4.44 23.70 10.77
N LEU A 479 -3.30 23.20 11.25
CA LEU A 479 -1.99 23.86 11.09
C LEU A 479 -1.40 23.79 9.67
N SER A 480 -2.04 23.06 8.75
CA SER A 480 -1.66 23.07 7.32
C SER A 480 -2.23 24.26 6.52
N HIS A 481 -3.07 25.10 7.15
CA HIS A 481 -3.60 26.34 6.59
C HIS A 481 -3.13 27.57 7.38
N THR A 482 -1.82 27.81 7.45
CA THR A 482 -1.29 29.12 7.81
C THR A 482 -0.42 29.67 6.68
N THR A 483 -1.08 30.16 5.63
CA THR A 483 -0.62 31.36 4.93
C THR A 483 -1.73 32.38 5.03
N SER A 484 -1.49 33.40 5.86
CA SER A 484 -1.95 34.77 5.72
C SER A 484 -3.22 34.94 4.88
N ASP A 485 -4.36 35.06 5.53
CA ASP A 485 -5.22 36.23 5.39
C ASP A 485 -6.27 36.19 6.50
N ALA A 486 -5.87 36.74 7.65
CA ALA A 486 -6.82 37.16 8.66
C ALA A 486 -7.57 38.38 8.13
N SER A 487 -8.80 38.21 7.66
CA SER A 487 -9.85 39.23 7.83
C SER A 487 -11.25 38.65 7.59
N VAL A 488 -12.05 38.69 8.66
CA VAL A 488 -13.52 38.74 8.65
C VAL A 488 -14.26 37.52 8.06
N ALA A 489 -14.16 36.38 8.74
CA ALA A 489 -15.21 35.33 8.74
C ALA A 489 -15.21 34.50 10.04
N ASP A 490 -14.71 35.09 11.13
CA ASP A 490 -14.28 34.40 12.36
C ASP A 490 -15.41 34.06 13.35
N ALA A 491 -16.65 33.96 12.84
CA ALA A 491 -17.81 33.55 13.65
C ALA A 491 -18.68 32.46 12.98
N VAL A 492 -18.32 32.00 11.77
CA VAL A 492 -19.14 31.01 11.02
C VAL A 492 -18.40 29.68 10.81
N LEU A 493 -17.12 29.58 11.17
CA LEU A 493 -16.32 28.36 11.00
C LEU A 493 -15.92 27.65 12.30
N THR A 494 -16.25 28.20 13.47
CA THR A 494 -16.05 27.56 14.77
C THR A 494 -17.16 26.56 15.17
N SER A 495 -18.11 26.26 14.27
CA SER A 495 -19.19 25.29 14.51
C SER A 495 -19.18 24.06 13.60
N ASN A 496 -18.14 23.84 12.79
CA ASN A 496 -18.04 22.67 11.93
C ASN A 496 -17.22 21.54 12.56
N THR A 497 -17.50 21.19 13.82
CA THR A 497 -17.50 19.78 14.18
C THR A 497 -18.44 19.11 13.17
N PRO A 498 -18.00 18.14 12.34
CA PRO A 498 -18.88 17.56 11.35
C PRO A 498 -20.12 17.10 12.09
N ALA A 499 -21.29 17.63 11.74
CA ALA A 499 -22.57 17.21 12.29
C ALA A 499 -22.60 15.68 12.17
N ARG A 500 -22.33 15.02 13.29
CA ARG A 500 -21.99 13.61 13.31
C ARG A 500 -23.19 12.90 12.72
N ASN A 501 -23.02 12.26 11.58
CA ASN A 501 -24.16 11.75 10.83
C ASN A 501 -24.69 10.55 11.62
N LYS A 502 -25.67 10.80 12.49
CA LYS A 502 -26.18 9.86 13.49
C LYS A 502 -26.59 8.53 12.86
N ALA A 503 -27.04 8.57 11.60
CA ALA A 503 -27.34 7.37 10.81
C ALA A 503 -26.11 6.49 10.56
N VAL A 504 -24.96 7.08 10.21
CA VAL A 504 -23.70 6.35 9.95
C VAL A 504 -23.17 5.73 11.23
N GLU A 505 -23.21 6.48 12.34
CA GLU A 505 -22.81 5.97 13.65
C GLU A 505 -23.68 4.78 14.08
N THR A 506 -25.00 4.93 14.01
CA THR A 506 -25.93 3.82 14.33
C THR A 506 -25.68 2.61 13.43
N GLU A 507 -25.38 2.80 12.14
CA GLU A 507 -25.04 1.69 11.23
C GLU A 507 -23.72 1.00 11.62
N LEU A 508 -22.69 1.77 11.99
CA LEU A 508 -21.39 1.23 12.40
C LEU A 508 -21.46 0.47 13.73
N LEU A 509 -22.16 1.00 14.73
CA LEU A 509 -22.33 0.34 16.02
C LEU A 509 -23.12 -0.96 15.90
N ASN A 510 -24.19 -0.98 15.09
CA ASN A 510 -24.91 -2.21 14.76
C ASN A 510 -24.05 -3.23 14.02
N MET A 511 -23.22 -2.76 13.09
CA MET A 511 -22.27 -3.62 12.37
C MET A 511 -21.22 -4.21 13.33
N MET A 512 -20.68 -3.40 14.25
CA MET A 512 -19.74 -3.86 15.27
C MET A 512 -20.37 -4.94 16.16
N LEU A 513 -21.57 -4.68 16.71
CA LEU A 513 -22.29 -5.66 17.54
C LEU A 513 -22.49 -6.99 16.81
N TRP A 514 -22.92 -6.93 15.54
CA TRP A 514 -23.11 -8.14 14.73
C TRP A 514 -21.82 -8.94 14.54
N GLU A 515 -20.72 -8.29 14.16
CA GLU A 515 -19.44 -8.99 13.96
C GLU A 515 -18.88 -9.49 15.31
N MET A 516 -19.02 -8.73 16.39
CA MET A 516 -18.57 -9.16 17.72
C MET A 516 -19.32 -10.41 18.21
N LEU A 517 -20.64 -10.46 18.01
CA LEU A 517 -21.45 -11.64 18.32
C LEU A 517 -21.02 -12.85 17.49
N LYS A 518 -20.86 -12.65 16.17
CA LYS A 518 -20.43 -13.70 15.23
C LYS A 518 -19.06 -14.28 15.61
N HIS A 519 -18.14 -13.44 16.09
CA HIS A 519 -16.80 -13.82 16.53
C HIS A 519 -16.72 -14.19 18.03
N ARG A 520 -17.86 -14.29 18.72
CA ARG A 520 -17.98 -14.71 20.13
C ARG A 520 -17.13 -13.89 21.09
N HIS A 521 -17.17 -12.57 20.93
CA HIS A 521 -16.57 -11.65 21.89
C HIS A 521 -17.17 -11.81 23.28
N SER A 522 -16.42 -11.37 24.29
CA SER A 522 -16.89 -11.42 25.67
C SER A 522 -18.11 -10.53 25.89
N VAL A 523 -19.03 -10.94 26.76
CA VAL A 523 -20.19 -10.13 27.12
C VAL A 523 -19.80 -8.74 27.65
N PRO A 524 -18.79 -8.58 28.53
CA PRO A 524 -18.34 -7.25 28.94
C PRO A 524 -17.95 -6.33 27.76
N SER A 525 -17.33 -6.89 26.71
CA SER A 525 -17.00 -6.15 25.49
C SER A 525 -18.26 -5.71 24.73
N ILE A 526 -19.27 -6.60 24.64
CA ILE A 526 -20.56 -6.29 24.01
C ILE A 526 -21.29 -5.19 24.80
N THR A 527 -21.27 -5.26 26.14
CA THR A 527 -21.86 -4.24 27.02
C THR A 527 -21.26 -2.87 26.77
N GLN A 528 -19.94 -2.72 26.61
CA GLN A 528 -19.33 -1.42 26.31
C GLN A 528 -19.85 -0.79 25.01
N VAL A 529 -20.18 -1.60 23.99
CA VAL A 529 -20.77 -1.09 22.75
C VAL A 529 -22.22 -0.66 22.98
N LEU A 530 -22.98 -1.39 23.82
CA LEU A 530 -24.35 -1.02 24.20
C LEU A 530 -24.38 0.26 25.03
N ASP A 531 -23.45 0.42 25.99
CA ASP A 531 -23.30 1.63 26.79
C ASP A 531 -23.08 2.83 25.84
N LEU A 532 -22.18 2.70 24.86
CA LEU A 532 -21.94 3.74 23.87
C LEU A 532 -23.18 4.03 23.01
N MET A 533 -23.91 2.99 22.59
CA MET A 533 -25.16 3.17 21.84
C MET A 533 -26.23 3.90 22.67
N GLU A 534 -26.33 3.64 23.97
CA GLU A 534 -27.26 4.35 24.86
C GLU A 534 -26.86 5.82 25.00
N VAL A 535 -25.58 6.09 25.26
CA VAL A 535 -25.05 7.46 25.39
C VAL A 535 -25.29 8.26 24.11
N THR A 536 -25.10 7.66 22.94
CA THR A 536 -25.33 8.35 21.66
C THR A 536 -26.79 8.30 21.18
N ARG A 537 -27.66 7.62 21.94
CA ARG A 537 -29.07 7.34 21.60
C ARG A 537 -29.20 6.72 20.20
N SER A 538 -28.34 5.76 19.89
CA SER A 538 -28.32 4.98 18.67
C SER A 538 -29.19 3.74 18.81
N LYS A 539 -30.08 3.50 17.85
CA LYS A 539 -31.01 2.36 17.89
C LYS A 539 -30.35 1.07 17.45
N GLY A 540 -30.58 -0.01 18.17
CA GLY A 540 -30.18 -1.35 17.78
C GLY A 540 -31.07 -1.93 16.67
N GLY A 541 -30.46 -2.62 15.72
CA GLY A 541 -31.16 -3.38 14.69
C GLY A 541 -31.82 -4.62 15.31
N ALA A 542 -33.09 -4.88 14.98
CA ALA A 542 -33.89 -5.92 15.63
C ALA A 542 -33.24 -7.32 15.62
N VAL A 543 -32.58 -7.71 14.52
CA VAL A 543 -31.90 -9.01 14.40
C VAL A 543 -30.67 -9.08 15.32
N VAL A 544 -29.87 -8.02 15.35
CA VAL A 544 -28.67 -7.94 16.20
C VAL A 544 -29.08 -7.93 17.66
N LEU A 545 -30.07 -7.12 18.02
CA LEU A 545 -30.59 -7.04 19.39
C LEU A 545 -31.14 -8.37 19.89
N ARG A 546 -31.83 -9.14 19.05
CA ARG A 546 -32.28 -10.49 19.43
C ARG A 546 -31.10 -11.35 19.88
N LEU A 547 -30.02 -11.37 19.12
CA LEU A 547 -28.83 -12.15 19.47
C LEU A 547 -28.12 -11.59 20.72
N VAL A 548 -28.06 -10.27 20.88
CA VAL A 548 -27.47 -9.63 22.06
C VAL A 548 -28.23 -9.99 23.34
N VAL A 549 -29.57 -9.85 23.34
CA VAL A 549 -30.42 -10.17 24.50
C VAL A 549 -30.18 -11.61 24.94
N LEU A 550 -30.18 -12.54 23.98
CA LEU A 550 -29.92 -13.95 24.27
C LEU A 550 -28.51 -14.19 24.79
N ALA A 551 -27.48 -13.57 24.20
CA ALA A 551 -26.11 -13.71 24.64
C ALA A 551 -25.88 -13.18 26.07
N LEU A 552 -26.50 -12.05 26.43
CA LEU A 552 -26.46 -11.50 27.79
C LEU A 552 -27.17 -12.42 28.79
N PHE A 553 -28.35 -12.91 28.41
CA PHE A 553 -29.14 -13.81 29.26
C PHE A 553 -28.44 -15.15 29.48
N GLU A 554 -27.89 -15.76 28.42
CA GLU A 554 -27.07 -16.97 28.52
C GLU A 554 -25.82 -16.77 29.37
N TYR A 555 -25.20 -15.59 29.33
CA TYR A 555 -24.04 -15.28 30.14
C TYR A 555 -24.37 -15.24 31.64
N ASP A 556 -25.48 -14.61 32.00
CA ASP A 556 -25.95 -14.57 33.39
C ASP A 556 -26.31 -15.98 33.91
N MET A 557 -26.96 -16.80 33.08
CA MET A 557 -27.33 -18.17 33.44
C MET A 557 -26.14 -19.15 33.47
N LYS A 558 -25.30 -19.17 32.43
CA LYS A 558 -24.24 -20.17 32.27
C LYS A 558 -22.92 -19.76 32.93
N GLN A 559 -22.52 -18.50 32.77
CA GLN A 559 -21.21 -18.03 33.27
C GLN A 559 -21.29 -17.50 34.69
N LYS A 560 -22.27 -16.65 35.01
CA LYS A 560 -22.49 -16.17 36.38
C LYS A 560 -23.27 -17.15 37.26
N LYS A 561 -23.88 -18.19 36.67
CA LYS A 561 -24.68 -19.20 37.38
C LYS A 561 -25.80 -18.61 38.23
N LEU A 562 -26.42 -17.55 37.72
CA LEU A 562 -27.56 -16.93 38.39
C LEU A 562 -28.80 -17.83 38.25
N PRO A 563 -29.71 -17.82 39.24
CA PRO A 563 -30.99 -18.50 39.10
C PRO A 563 -31.86 -17.80 38.05
N PRO A 564 -32.78 -18.53 37.37
CA PRO A 564 -33.59 -18.00 36.27
C PRO A 564 -34.28 -16.68 36.58
N ARG A 565 -34.97 -16.60 37.72
CA ARG A 565 -35.62 -15.38 38.20
C ARG A 565 -34.69 -14.17 38.27
N VAL A 566 -33.51 -14.34 38.85
CA VAL A 566 -32.54 -13.22 39.00
C VAL A 566 -31.95 -12.83 37.65
N ALA A 567 -31.74 -13.78 36.74
CA ALA A 567 -31.28 -13.48 35.38
C ALA A 567 -32.34 -12.70 34.57
N VAL A 568 -33.62 -13.04 34.73
CA VAL A 568 -34.73 -12.30 34.11
C VAL A 568 -34.80 -10.88 34.67
N GLU A 569 -34.80 -10.73 36.00
CA GLU A 569 -34.81 -9.42 36.67
C GLU A 569 -33.60 -8.55 36.28
N ASN A 570 -32.40 -9.15 36.20
CA ASN A 570 -31.20 -8.46 35.75
C ASN A 570 -31.30 -8.01 34.29
N SER A 571 -31.83 -8.84 33.40
CA SER A 571 -32.05 -8.48 32.00
C SER A 571 -33.04 -7.32 31.87
N LEU A 572 -34.17 -7.38 32.58
CA LEU A 572 -35.15 -6.29 32.60
C LEU A 572 -34.54 -4.99 33.13
N LYS A 573 -33.72 -5.05 34.19
CA LYS A 573 -33.03 -3.89 34.75
C LYS A 573 -32.02 -3.31 33.77
N PHE A 574 -31.13 -4.14 33.22
CA PHE A 574 -30.09 -3.73 32.27
C PHE A 574 -30.69 -3.02 31.05
N TRP A 575 -31.75 -3.58 30.48
CA TRP A 575 -32.43 -3.01 29.33
C TRP A 575 -33.38 -1.85 29.67
N GLY A 576 -33.75 -1.71 30.94
CA GLY A 576 -34.35 -0.48 31.48
C GLY A 576 -33.37 0.68 31.44
N GLU A 577 -32.11 0.43 31.81
CA GLU A 577 -31.01 1.41 31.73
C GLU A 577 -30.62 1.72 30.27
N HIS A 578 -30.76 0.75 29.35
CA HIS A 578 -30.45 0.87 27.92
C HIS A 578 -31.68 1.04 27.01
N SER A 579 -32.66 1.82 27.48
CA SER A 579 -33.98 1.91 26.83
C SER A 579 -33.95 2.55 25.43
N SER A 580 -32.97 3.42 25.13
CA SER A 580 -32.88 4.12 23.84
C SER A 580 -32.36 3.22 22.71
N VAL A 581 -31.61 2.17 23.07
CA VAL A 581 -31.08 1.17 22.13
C VAL A 581 -32.18 0.22 21.66
N LEU A 582 -33.14 -0.13 22.53
CA LEU A 582 -34.22 -1.07 22.22
C LEU A 582 -35.30 -0.49 21.31
N SER A 583 -35.92 -1.37 20.51
CA SER A 583 -37.13 -1.04 19.73
C SER A 583 -38.40 -0.91 20.60
N GLY A 584 -38.31 -1.19 21.90
CA GLY A 584 -39.38 -1.10 22.90
C GLY A 584 -39.40 -2.28 23.87
N GLN A 585 -39.95 -2.09 25.07
CA GLN A 585 -39.98 -3.12 26.13
C GLN A 585 -40.78 -4.38 25.74
N GLY A 586 -41.82 -4.25 24.91
CA GLY A 586 -42.56 -5.40 24.39
C GLY A 586 -41.73 -6.34 23.51
N PHE A 587 -40.69 -5.82 22.84
CA PHE A 587 -39.74 -6.65 22.08
C PHE A 587 -38.83 -7.45 23.00
N LEU A 588 -38.35 -6.86 24.09
CA LEU A 588 -37.55 -7.56 25.09
C LEU A 588 -38.35 -8.70 25.75
N VAL A 589 -39.56 -8.38 26.22
CA VAL A 589 -40.45 -9.37 26.86
C VAL A 589 -40.77 -10.51 25.90
N HIS A 590 -41.03 -10.21 24.62
CA HIS A 590 -41.21 -11.25 23.60
C HIS A 590 -40.05 -12.24 23.58
N LEU A 591 -38.80 -11.76 23.58
CA LEU A 591 -37.62 -12.61 23.50
C LEU A 591 -37.42 -13.43 24.78
N LEU A 592 -37.55 -12.81 25.95
CA LEU A 592 -37.39 -13.50 27.23
C LEU A 592 -38.50 -14.55 27.45
N LEU A 593 -39.75 -14.25 27.04
CA LEU A 593 -40.85 -15.22 27.13
C LEU A 593 -40.62 -16.46 26.27
N VAL A 594 -40.04 -16.31 25.07
CA VAL A 594 -39.70 -17.46 24.22
C VAL A 594 -38.68 -18.36 24.92
N GLU A 595 -37.62 -17.78 25.48
CA GLU A 595 -36.58 -18.55 26.20
C GLU A 595 -37.13 -19.21 27.48
N CYS A 596 -37.91 -18.48 28.29
CA CYS A 596 -38.51 -19.02 29.52
C CYS A 596 -39.49 -20.17 29.19
N ALA A 597 -40.29 -20.04 28.13
CA ALA A 597 -41.23 -21.09 27.72
C ALA A 597 -40.51 -22.35 27.18
N GLU A 598 -39.43 -22.17 26.41
CA GLU A 598 -38.58 -23.27 25.95
C GLU A 598 -37.93 -24.02 27.12
N HIS A 599 -37.49 -23.29 28.16
CA HIS A 599 -36.88 -23.86 29.37
C HIS A 599 -37.86 -24.29 30.47
N GLN A 600 -39.17 -24.10 30.26
CA GLN A 600 -40.23 -24.52 31.21
C GLN A 600 -40.19 -23.75 32.55
N TRP A 601 -39.86 -22.47 32.49
CA TRP A 601 -39.83 -21.56 33.64
C TRP A 601 -41.15 -20.80 33.73
N ASP A 602 -42.19 -21.49 34.23
CA ASP A 602 -43.57 -21.01 34.20
C ASP A 602 -43.77 -19.79 35.14
N ASP A 603 -43.12 -19.77 36.31
CA ASP A 603 -43.18 -18.64 37.25
C ASP A 603 -42.54 -17.37 36.65
N GLU A 604 -41.42 -17.52 35.95
CA GLU A 604 -40.75 -16.42 35.23
C GLU A 604 -41.56 -15.94 34.02
N CYS A 605 -42.28 -16.84 33.34
CA CYS A 605 -43.23 -16.49 32.30
C CYS A 605 -44.38 -15.61 32.85
N GLU A 606 -44.97 -16.00 33.99
CA GLU A 606 -46.00 -15.17 34.65
C GLU A 606 -45.43 -13.80 35.06
N LEU A 607 -44.22 -13.76 35.64
CA LEU A 607 -43.52 -12.52 36.01
C LEU A 607 -43.35 -11.56 34.81
N LEU A 608 -42.95 -12.09 33.65
CA LEU A 608 -42.75 -11.31 32.43
C LEU A 608 -44.07 -10.76 31.85
N VAL A 609 -45.16 -11.52 31.97
CA VAL A 609 -46.51 -11.07 31.60
C VAL A 609 -46.97 -9.96 32.55
N ASP A 610 -46.78 -10.12 33.86
CA ASP A 610 -47.13 -9.09 34.84
C ASP A 610 -46.36 -7.79 34.57
N TYR A 611 -45.04 -7.90 34.35
CA TYR A 611 -44.18 -6.75 34.04
C TYR A 611 -44.64 -5.98 32.78
N VAL A 612 -44.99 -6.67 31.69
CA VAL A 612 -45.41 -5.99 30.45
C VAL A 612 -46.79 -5.34 30.56
N LEU A 613 -47.66 -5.89 31.39
CA LEU A 613 -48.99 -5.35 31.68
C LEU A 613 -48.89 -4.10 32.56
N ASP A 614 -48.06 -4.14 33.61
CA ASP A 614 -47.83 -3.02 34.53
C ASP A 614 -47.24 -1.79 33.83
N LEU A 615 -46.35 -2.01 32.85
CA LEU A 615 -45.77 -0.93 32.06
C LEU A 615 -46.76 -0.25 31.09
N GLY A 616 -47.97 -0.78 30.91
CA GLY A 616 -48.99 -0.22 30.02
C GLY A 616 -48.53 -0.11 28.56
N VAL A 617 -47.60 -0.97 28.13
CA VAL A 617 -46.91 -0.82 26.84
C VAL A 617 -47.90 -0.97 25.68
N ALA A 618 -47.84 -0.07 24.69
CA ALA A 618 -48.70 -0.09 23.51
C ALA A 618 -48.62 -1.38 22.65
N ARG A 619 -47.57 -2.20 22.86
CA ARG A 619 -47.26 -3.43 22.11
C ARG A 619 -46.96 -4.58 23.06
N VAL A 620 -48.02 -5.18 23.62
CA VAL A 620 -47.95 -6.47 24.33
C VAL A 620 -47.71 -7.59 23.31
N PRO A 621 -46.80 -8.55 23.55
CA PRO A 621 -46.50 -9.65 22.62
C PRO A 621 -47.56 -10.77 22.66
N ILE A 622 -48.80 -10.43 22.29
CA ILE A 622 -49.98 -11.31 22.39
C ILE A 622 -49.74 -12.68 21.76
N ASN A 623 -49.19 -12.74 20.54
CA ASN A 623 -48.97 -14.01 19.84
C ASN A 623 -47.99 -14.94 20.59
N THR A 624 -47.03 -14.38 21.32
CA THR A 624 -46.06 -15.18 22.10
C THR A 624 -46.68 -15.69 23.37
N ILE A 625 -47.50 -14.87 24.02
CA ILE A 625 -48.28 -15.29 25.19
C ILE A 625 -49.24 -16.43 24.80
N VAL A 626 -49.93 -16.33 23.66
CA VAL A 626 -50.83 -17.41 23.17
C VAL A 626 -50.06 -18.71 22.89
N LYS A 627 -48.88 -18.64 22.29
CA LYS A 627 -48.01 -19.82 22.08
C LYS A 627 -47.49 -20.43 23.39
N MET A 628 -47.19 -19.59 24.38
CA MET A 628 -46.83 -20.05 25.72
C MET A 628 -48.05 -20.74 26.37
N MET A 629 -49.25 -20.18 26.24
CA MET A 629 -50.48 -20.82 26.72
C MET A 629 -50.72 -22.18 26.07
N GLU A 630 -50.47 -22.31 24.76
CA GLU A 630 -50.51 -23.60 24.05
C GLU A 630 -49.54 -24.62 24.66
N THR A 631 -48.32 -24.19 24.96
CA THR A 631 -47.29 -25.04 25.56
C THR A 631 -47.69 -25.49 26.97
N ASN A 632 -48.28 -24.59 27.75
CA ASN A 632 -48.81 -24.89 29.08
C ASN A 632 -50.01 -25.84 29.02
N GLU A 633 -50.87 -25.71 28.02
CA GLU A 633 -52.02 -26.60 27.80
C GLU A 633 -51.56 -28.04 27.55
N VAL A 634 -50.56 -28.24 26.68
CA VAL A 634 -49.96 -29.55 26.40
C VAL A 634 -49.36 -30.18 27.67
N ARG A 635 -48.89 -29.36 28.61
CA ARG A 635 -48.31 -29.80 29.90
C ARG A 635 -49.34 -29.97 31.02
N GLY A 636 -50.61 -29.63 30.79
CA GLY A 636 -51.66 -29.69 31.80
C GLY A 636 -51.66 -28.52 32.80
N GLN A 637 -50.91 -27.43 32.53
CA GLN A 637 -50.82 -26.24 33.37
C GLN A 637 -51.99 -25.27 33.11
N PHE A 638 -53.22 -25.74 33.28
CA PHE A 638 -54.44 -24.97 32.97
C PHE A 638 -54.67 -23.81 33.96
N GLU A 639 -54.23 -23.95 35.22
CA GLU A 639 -54.34 -22.88 36.23
C GLU A 639 -53.55 -21.63 35.83
N ALA A 640 -52.31 -21.81 35.35
CA ALA A 640 -51.46 -20.72 34.88
C ALA A 640 -52.10 -20.00 33.69
N ASN A 641 -52.65 -20.75 32.73
CA ASN A 641 -53.36 -20.17 31.57
C ASN A 641 -54.61 -19.38 31.96
N ALA A 642 -55.40 -19.87 32.91
CA ALA A 642 -56.55 -19.15 33.43
C ALA A 642 -56.13 -17.85 34.13
N ARG A 643 -55.09 -17.87 34.98
CA ARG A 643 -54.54 -16.67 35.63
C ARG A 643 -54.05 -15.64 34.61
N ILE A 644 -53.22 -16.07 33.65
CA ILE A 644 -52.63 -15.21 32.62
C ILE A 644 -53.72 -14.60 31.73
N GLY A 645 -54.67 -15.41 31.27
CA GLY A 645 -55.77 -14.97 30.43
C GLY A 645 -56.66 -13.94 31.13
N LYS A 646 -57.00 -14.18 32.40
CA LYS A 646 -57.78 -13.24 33.21
C LYS A 646 -57.05 -11.90 33.39
N LYS A 647 -55.77 -11.94 33.77
CA LYS A 647 -54.93 -10.73 33.93
C LYS A 647 -54.84 -9.90 32.64
N LEU A 648 -54.67 -10.55 31.49
CA LEU A 648 -54.65 -9.88 30.17
C LEU A 648 -55.98 -9.19 29.87
N LEU A 649 -57.09 -9.86 30.13
CA LEU A 649 -58.41 -9.30 29.89
C LEU A 649 -58.70 -8.12 30.82
N ASP A 650 -58.33 -8.22 32.09
CA ASP A 650 -58.52 -7.16 33.09
C ASP A 650 -57.66 -5.93 32.78
N SER A 651 -56.39 -6.14 32.42
CA SER A 651 -55.40 -5.06 32.24
C SER A 651 -55.45 -4.39 30.86
N LEU A 652 -55.88 -5.10 29.81
CA LEU A 652 -55.96 -4.53 28.47
C LEU A 652 -57.18 -3.63 28.32
N SER A 653 -56.95 -2.43 27.78
CA SER A 653 -58.03 -1.50 27.41
C SER A 653 -59.00 -2.12 26.40
N PRO A 654 -60.29 -1.70 26.38
CA PRO A 654 -61.29 -2.25 25.46
C PRO A 654 -60.86 -2.20 23.98
N LYS A 655 -60.10 -1.18 23.57
CA LYS A 655 -59.55 -1.04 22.21
C LYS A 655 -58.46 -2.07 21.90
N ASN A 656 -57.64 -2.45 22.88
CA ASN A 656 -56.58 -3.44 22.70
C ASN A 656 -57.08 -4.89 22.81
N ARG A 657 -58.21 -5.14 23.50
CA ARG A 657 -58.86 -6.46 23.55
C ARG A 657 -59.29 -6.98 22.17
N TRP A 658 -59.51 -6.09 21.19
CA TRP A 658 -59.77 -6.48 19.79
C TRP A 658 -58.58 -7.16 19.11
N LYS A 659 -57.35 -6.97 19.61
CA LYS A 659 -56.14 -7.63 19.09
C LYS A 659 -55.99 -9.09 19.54
N LEU A 660 -56.70 -9.48 20.61
CA LEU A 660 -56.78 -10.88 21.04
C LEU A 660 -57.58 -11.66 19.99
N ARG A 661 -56.95 -12.69 19.41
CA ARG A 661 -57.53 -13.55 18.36
C ARG A 661 -58.31 -14.71 18.97
N GLU A 662 -59.04 -15.45 18.15
CA GLU A 662 -59.82 -16.62 18.57
C GLU A 662 -58.97 -17.65 19.33
N GLU A 663 -57.75 -17.92 18.87
CA GLU A 663 -56.76 -18.82 19.51
C GLU A 663 -56.51 -18.52 20.99
N PHE A 664 -56.60 -17.25 21.40
CA PHE A 664 -56.47 -16.85 22.81
C PHE A 664 -57.70 -17.28 23.61
N TYR A 665 -58.91 -17.01 23.09
CA TYR A 665 -60.16 -17.30 23.78
C TYR A 665 -60.44 -18.81 23.83
N GLU A 666 -60.07 -19.56 22.79
CA GLU A 666 -60.08 -21.03 22.79
C GLU A 666 -59.29 -21.57 23.99
N ARG A 667 -58.02 -21.18 24.12
CA ARG A 667 -57.13 -21.66 25.19
C ARG A 667 -57.57 -21.18 26.57
N TYR A 668 -58.07 -19.95 26.67
CA TYR A 668 -58.58 -19.40 27.93
C TYR A 668 -59.83 -20.14 28.42
N LEU A 669 -60.82 -20.39 27.56
CA LEU A 669 -62.02 -21.14 27.92
C LEU A 669 -61.72 -22.63 28.15
N MET A 670 -60.86 -23.23 27.32
CA MET A 670 -60.41 -24.61 27.49
C MET A 670 -59.75 -24.82 28.85
N SER A 671 -58.99 -23.82 29.33
CA SER A 671 -58.37 -23.87 30.66
C SER A 671 -59.41 -23.95 31.79
N TYR A 672 -60.49 -23.17 31.74
CA TYR A 672 -61.58 -23.28 32.73
C TYR A 672 -62.38 -24.57 32.61
N LEU A 673 -62.61 -25.05 31.38
CA LEU A 673 -63.27 -26.34 31.15
C LEU A 673 -62.48 -27.48 31.80
N ARG A 674 -61.15 -27.49 31.62
CA ARG A 674 -60.25 -28.52 32.17
C ARG A 674 -60.07 -28.42 33.68
N LEU A 675 -60.30 -27.25 34.26
CA LEU A 675 -60.34 -27.03 35.72
C LEU A 675 -61.73 -27.30 36.32
N GLU A 676 -62.68 -27.82 35.55
CA GLU A 676 -64.06 -28.09 35.97
C GLU A 676 -64.82 -26.83 36.46
N GLN A 677 -64.40 -25.64 36.02
CA GLN A 677 -65.04 -24.37 36.33
C GLN A 677 -66.07 -24.00 35.26
N PHE A 678 -67.08 -24.84 35.08
CA PHE A 678 -68.07 -24.74 33.99
C PHE A 678 -68.87 -23.43 34.01
N ASP A 679 -69.21 -22.94 35.21
CA ASP A 679 -69.90 -21.65 35.38
C ASP A 679 -69.06 -20.49 34.81
N GLN A 680 -67.74 -20.50 35.03
CA GLN A 680 -66.85 -19.48 34.50
C GLN A 680 -66.74 -19.54 32.96
N VAL A 681 -66.80 -20.73 32.36
CA VAL A 681 -66.83 -20.86 30.89
C VAL A 681 -68.04 -20.13 30.32
N ARG A 682 -69.23 -20.34 30.91
CA ARG A 682 -70.48 -19.69 30.47
C ARG A 682 -70.46 -18.18 30.70
N GLU A 683 -70.01 -17.75 31.89
CA GLU A 683 -69.91 -16.32 32.24
C GLU A 683 -68.95 -15.57 31.32
N GLN A 684 -67.74 -16.10 31.09
CA GLN A 684 -66.74 -15.44 30.26
C GLN A 684 -67.14 -15.44 28.77
N HIS A 685 -67.76 -16.52 28.29
CA HIS A 685 -68.31 -16.58 26.92
C HIS A 685 -69.35 -15.49 26.66
N ALA A 686 -70.28 -15.29 27.61
CA ALA A 686 -71.29 -14.25 27.55
C ALA A 686 -70.70 -12.84 27.70
N LEU A 687 -69.81 -12.65 28.68
CA LEU A 687 -69.18 -11.36 29.00
C LEU A 687 -68.48 -10.74 27.77
N PHE A 688 -67.78 -11.56 26.99
CA PHE A 688 -67.05 -11.11 25.80
C PHE A 688 -67.84 -11.24 24.49
N ASN A 689 -69.11 -11.66 24.54
CA ASN A 689 -69.96 -11.89 23.37
C ASN A 689 -69.26 -12.72 22.28
N LEU A 690 -68.59 -13.81 22.67
CA LEU A 690 -67.74 -14.57 21.75
C LEU A 690 -68.54 -15.21 20.61
N GLU A 691 -69.80 -15.57 20.84
CA GLU A 691 -70.74 -16.06 19.81
C GLU A 691 -70.89 -15.06 18.64
N LYS A 692 -71.00 -13.75 18.92
CA LYS A 692 -71.09 -12.72 17.88
C LYS A 692 -69.74 -12.40 17.26
N ARG A 693 -68.67 -12.55 18.04
CA ARG A 693 -67.32 -12.15 17.63
C ARG A 693 -66.61 -13.22 16.79
N TYR A 694 -66.85 -14.49 17.07
CA TYR A 694 -66.26 -15.65 16.39
C TYR A 694 -67.34 -16.71 16.09
N PRO A 695 -68.33 -16.40 15.22
CA PRO A 695 -69.52 -17.24 15.02
C PRO A 695 -69.24 -18.59 14.35
N HIS A 696 -68.08 -18.76 13.72
CA HIS A 696 -67.69 -19.98 12.99
C HIS A 696 -66.59 -20.78 13.69
N ASN A 697 -66.23 -20.41 14.93
CA ASN A 697 -65.19 -21.11 15.66
C ASN A 697 -65.75 -22.36 16.33
N GLU A 698 -65.46 -23.53 15.74
CA GLU A 698 -65.96 -24.82 16.22
C GLU A 698 -65.43 -25.18 17.61
N VAL A 699 -64.17 -24.83 17.90
CA VAL A 699 -63.50 -25.17 19.17
C VAL A 699 -64.18 -24.46 20.35
N ILE A 700 -64.44 -23.16 20.23
CA ILE A 700 -65.14 -22.40 21.28
C ILE A 700 -66.55 -22.95 21.49
N ARG A 701 -67.27 -23.28 20.41
CA ARG A 701 -68.63 -23.84 20.51
C ARG A 701 -68.63 -25.18 21.24
N THR A 702 -67.72 -26.09 20.89
CA THR A 702 -67.59 -27.39 21.56
C THR A 702 -67.23 -27.23 23.05
N ILE A 703 -66.32 -26.32 23.39
CA ILE A 703 -65.98 -26.04 24.81
C ILE A 703 -67.23 -25.60 25.61
N VAL A 704 -68.07 -24.74 25.02
CA VAL A 704 -69.29 -24.25 25.68
C VAL A 704 -70.36 -25.33 25.77
N GLU A 705 -70.52 -26.16 24.73
CA GLU A 705 -71.44 -27.32 24.73
C GLU A 705 -71.01 -28.36 25.79
N ASP A 706 -69.73 -28.68 25.88
CA ASP A 706 -69.20 -29.61 26.87
C ASP A 706 -69.38 -29.07 28.30
N ALA A 707 -69.17 -27.77 28.52
CA ALA A 707 -69.48 -27.11 29.79
C ALA A 707 -70.99 -27.00 30.07
N ALA A 708 -71.84 -27.15 29.07
CA ALA A 708 -73.30 -27.15 29.22
C ALA A 708 -73.86 -28.52 29.64
N LEU A 709 -73.14 -29.60 29.31
CA LEU A 709 -73.51 -31.00 29.54
C LEU A 709 -73.09 -31.52 30.92
N GLN A 710 -72.23 -30.79 31.64
CA GLN A 710 -71.89 -31.01 33.05
C GLN A 710 -72.62 -30.00 33.93
#